data_AF-A0A667ZTR0-F1
#
_entry.id   AF-A0A667ZTR0-F1
#
_cell.length_a   1.000
_cell.length_b   1.000
_cell.length_c   1.000
_cell.angle_alpha   90.00
_cell.angle_beta   90.00
_cell.angle_gamma   90.00
#
_symmetry.space_group_name_H-M   'P 1'
#
loop_
_entity.id
_entity.type
_entity.pdbx_description
1 polymer ?
#
loop_
_entity_poly.entity_id
_entity_poly.type
_entity_poly.pdbx_seq_one_letter_code
_entity_poly.pdbx_strand_id
1 'polypeptide(L)'
;MAAYSLAALLLLTSGLGSVRCLDTNNNNDNDNNNNGVPAEPPNPAGPKAAEPPAREAPPAAAGASPPRRAPGWRLADEEVCRDDLSRLCPKHTWSNNLAVLECLQDRRQETEIATECNHLLWNYKLNLTVDVKLESVALDVCRSSLSEIKECNEEERGRGLLVSCLVDHRGNISEYQCSQYITKMTGIIFSDYRLICGFMDRCRDDINALHCGSVSVGHKDVHSQGEVISCLEKALVREAEQQDRAHPIREECKKAILRVAELSSDDFHLDRHLYFSCRDDRERFCQNMQAGEGKVYKCLFNHKFEEAMSEKCRDALTTRQKLISQDYRVSYSLAKACKLDLRKQRCSLDASLPRAREARLSYLLLCLEAAVHRGRPVSGECQGEMLDYRRMLMEDFSLSPEIVLHCRGEIEAHCSGLHRKGRTLHCLMRAGRGERSGTVDSLCQSALQALVQAADPGADYRIDRALNEACESVIQTACKHIRSGDPMILSCLVEHLYTEKMAEDCEHRLLELQYFISRDWKLDPLLYRKCQGDAARLCHTHGWNDTSDLMPPGAVFSCLYRHAYRTEEQGRRVPTSSLTKHSLSRDCKMEVQRILHQRALDVKLDPELQKRCMTDLGKWCSDKTDTGQELECLQDHLEDLVSSCRDVVGNLTELESEDIQIEALLIRACEPVIQAHCHDVADNQVDTGDLMECLVQNKHQKEMNEKCSVGVTHFQLVQMKDFRFSYKFKMACKEDVLRLCPNIKKKVDVVLCLSSAVRNDTLQEAREQRVSLKCRKQLRVEELEMSEDIRLEPDLYDSCKSDISRLCSSVAFGNAQMIECLKEQKKLLSVRCRQKIFRLQEEEMSDPELDYQLMRVCKQMIKRFCTEADTRNVLQCLKQNKNSELMDPKCKQMITKRQITQNTDYRLNPVLRKACHADIPKFCQAVLNQASEDSELEGQVVACLKLKYTDQISRLCAEEAAAQEQSGQVQECLKYNLLKIKQDTCKKEVLNMLKESKADIFVDPVLHTACALDLKHHCAAIPPGRGRQMSCLIEALQDKRIRLQPECKKRLQDRIEMWSYAAKVAPAEGFLDLVLQVMASPSKNYMILVLALSVCMLFLVGLLCGRITKRVTRELKDRLQPLGRQKKSV
;
A
#
# COMPACT_ATOMS: atom_id res chain seq x y z
N MET A 1 36.29 -42.18 0.16
CA MET A 1 37.42 -41.26 0.40
C MET A 1 37.39 -40.85 1.86
N ALA A 2 38.19 -41.50 2.70
CA ALA A 2 38.37 -41.17 4.11
C ALA A 2 39.85 -40.84 4.35
N ALA A 3 40.15 -40.24 5.49
CA ALA A 3 41.48 -39.82 5.94
C ALA A 3 42.19 -38.77 5.05
N TYR A 4 42.13 -37.50 5.50
CA TYR A 4 43.31 -36.64 5.63
C TYR A 4 43.07 -35.61 6.76
N SER A 5 44.15 -35.04 7.30
CA SER A 5 44.15 -33.92 8.26
C SER A 5 43.55 -34.16 9.66
N LEU A 6 43.95 -35.25 10.32
CA LEU A 6 43.89 -35.38 11.78
C LEU A 6 45.01 -34.54 12.42
N ALA A 7 44.93 -33.20 12.30
CA ALA A 7 46.03 -32.27 12.56
C ALA A 7 45.61 -30.88 13.09
N ALA A 8 44.37 -30.72 13.58
CA ALA A 8 43.76 -29.40 13.84
C ALA A 8 43.14 -29.25 15.25
N LEU A 9 43.76 -29.82 16.29
CA LEU A 9 43.12 -29.96 17.62
C LEU A 9 44.02 -29.61 18.83
N LEU A 10 45.15 -28.91 18.62
CA LEU A 10 46.10 -28.58 19.70
C LEU A 10 46.65 -27.14 19.70
N LEU A 11 46.01 -26.20 18.99
CA LEU A 11 46.37 -24.77 19.00
C LEU A 11 45.12 -23.87 19.11
N LEU A 12 44.45 -23.89 20.27
CA LEU A 12 43.24 -23.09 20.53
C LEU A 12 43.21 -22.43 21.93
N THR A 13 44.38 -22.09 22.50
CA THR A 13 44.48 -21.50 23.86
C THR A 13 45.53 -20.38 23.98
N SER A 14 45.47 -19.37 23.11
CA SER A 14 45.94 -18.00 23.40
C SER A 14 45.52 -17.05 22.28
N GLY A 15 44.80 -15.97 22.61
CA GLY A 15 44.17 -15.10 21.61
C GLY A 15 43.42 -13.90 22.19
N LEU A 16 43.89 -13.38 23.33
CA LEU A 16 43.47 -12.07 23.81
C LEU A 16 44.46 -11.03 23.28
N GLY A 17 44.00 -10.19 22.35
CA GLY A 17 44.81 -9.13 21.76
C GLY A 17 44.86 -7.90 22.66
N SER A 18 45.72 -7.94 23.68
CA SER A 18 46.04 -6.76 24.49
C SER A 18 47.07 -5.87 23.80
N VAL A 19 46.94 -4.55 23.95
CA VAL A 19 47.88 -3.59 23.37
C VAL A 19 49.07 -3.43 24.31
N ARG A 20 50.25 -3.86 23.86
CA ARG A 20 51.50 -3.59 24.58
C ARG A 20 51.79 -2.08 24.61
N CYS A 21 52.09 -1.55 25.77
CA CYS A 21 53.02 -0.44 25.88
C CYS A 21 54.39 -0.91 25.35
N LEU A 22 55.03 -0.10 24.50
CA LEU A 22 56.35 -0.41 23.93
C LEU A 22 57.26 0.79 24.11
N ASP A 23 58.45 0.51 24.63
CA ASP A 23 59.46 1.52 24.92
C ASP A 23 60.14 2.11 23.69
N THR A 24 60.44 3.40 23.77
CA THR A 24 61.17 4.17 22.76
C THR A 24 62.32 4.95 23.40
N ASN A 25 63.50 4.32 23.46
CA ASN A 25 64.82 4.97 23.60
C ASN A 25 65.92 3.88 23.54
N ASN A 26 67.08 4.06 22.90
CA ASN A 26 67.43 5.01 21.82
C ASN A 26 68.72 4.53 21.12
N ASN A 27 69.03 5.08 19.93
CA ASN A 27 70.35 5.05 19.25
C ASN A 27 70.88 3.67 18.76
N ASN A 28 71.65 3.55 17.67
CA ASN A 28 72.05 4.51 16.63
C ASN A 28 72.23 3.83 15.26
N ASP A 29 72.21 4.65 14.20
CA ASP A 29 72.86 4.56 12.88
C ASP A 29 73.27 3.20 12.27
N ASN A 30 72.99 3.06 10.97
CA ASN A 30 74.07 2.67 10.05
C ASN A 30 73.83 3.25 8.65
N ASP A 31 74.83 3.95 8.11
CA ASP A 31 74.84 4.46 6.74
C ASP A 31 76.26 4.30 6.14
N ASN A 32 76.33 4.13 4.81
CA ASN A 32 77.53 4.07 3.97
C ASN A 32 78.53 2.87 4.07
N ASN A 33 78.47 2.05 3.01
CA ASN A 33 79.52 1.94 1.97
C ASN A 33 80.91 1.29 2.26
N ASN A 34 81.20 0.20 1.53
CA ASN A 34 82.50 -0.32 1.03
C ASN A 34 83.72 -0.63 1.94
N ASN A 35 84.08 -1.93 1.96
CA ASN A 35 85.43 -2.54 1.82
C ASN A 35 86.61 -2.11 2.72
N GLY A 36 87.04 -3.03 3.61
CA GLY A 36 88.36 -3.07 4.25
C GLY A 36 88.63 -4.43 4.91
N VAL A 37 89.89 -4.90 4.96
CA VAL A 37 90.29 -6.26 5.43
C VAL A 37 91.36 -6.16 6.57
N PRO A 38 91.90 -7.24 7.21
CA PRO A 38 91.56 -7.54 8.61
C PRO A 38 92.76 -7.59 9.60
N ALA A 39 92.47 -7.77 10.90
CA ALA A 39 93.37 -8.29 11.94
C ALA A 39 92.57 -8.94 13.10
N GLU A 40 93.22 -9.70 14.00
CA GLU A 40 92.57 -10.70 14.89
C GLU A 40 92.94 -10.54 16.42
N PRO A 41 92.89 -11.53 17.36
CA PRO A 41 92.28 -11.39 18.71
C PRO A 41 93.35 -11.34 19.87
N PRO A 42 93.10 -11.60 21.21
CA PRO A 42 91.90 -12.07 21.93
C PRO A 42 91.57 -11.54 23.36
N ASN A 43 90.45 -12.07 23.89
CA ASN A 43 89.96 -12.39 25.28
C ASN A 43 91.03 -12.73 26.39
N PRO A 44 90.72 -12.98 27.72
CA PRO A 44 89.42 -13.23 28.42
C PRO A 44 89.24 -12.77 29.94
N ALA A 45 88.08 -13.15 30.54
CA ALA A 45 87.85 -13.75 31.90
C ALA A 45 87.84 -12.96 33.25
N GLY A 46 86.94 -13.38 34.20
CA GLY A 46 87.16 -13.27 35.67
C GLY A 46 85.91 -13.23 36.60
N PRO A 47 85.71 -14.13 37.62
CA PRO A 47 84.39 -14.27 38.30
C PRO A 47 84.35 -14.41 39.87
N LYS A 48 83.12 -14.50 40.45
CA LYS A 48 82.70 -15.13 41.75
C LYS A 48 83.02 -14.40 43.09
N ALA A 49 82.41 -14.67 44.28
CA ALA A 49 81.34 -15.60 44.76
C ALA A 49 80.59 -15.06 46.04
N ALA A 50 79.89 -15.94 46.80
CA ALA A 50 79.10 -15.74 48.06
C ALA A 50 79.97 -15.90 49.37
N GLU A 51 79.54 -15.96 50.65
CA GLU A 51 78.37 -16.56 51.37
C GLU A 51 78.04 -15.92 52.77
N PRO A 52 76.95 -16.32 53.50
CA PRO A 52 76.47 -15.80 54.82
C PRO A 52 76.94 -16.69 56.05
N PRO A 53 76.29 -16.88 57.25
CA PRO A 53 75.08 -16.32 57.91
C PRO A 53 75.06 -16.12 59.49
N ALA A 54 73.89 -15.73 60.06
CA ALA A 54 73.21 -16.27 61.28
C ALA A 54 73.21 -15.63 62.73
N ARG A 55 71.97 -15.52 63.27
CA ARG A 55 71.41 -15.87 64.62
C ARG A 55 71.21 -14.88 65.82
N GLU A 56 69.96 -14.95 66.34
CA GLU A 56 69.45 -14.89 67.75
C GLU A 56 69.36 -13.55 68.54
N ALA A 57 68.50 -13.53 69.59
CA ALA A 57 67.97 -12.34 70.30
C ALA A 57 67.73 -12.61 71.81
N PRO A 58 67.66 -11.58 72.69
CA PRO A 58 66.42 -11.30 73.43
C PRO A 58 66.15 -9.78 73.69
N PRO A 59 65.63 -9.28 74.84
CA PRO A 59 64.23 -8.83 74.98
C PRO A 59 64.06 -7.32 75.30
N ALA A 60 62.82 -6.88 75.54
CA ALA A 60 62.41 -5.47 75.60
C ALA A 60 62.35 -4.84 77.01
N ALA A 61 62.71 -3.54 77.12
CA ALA A 61 62.05 -2.56 78.00
C ALA A 61 62.42 -1.09 77.65
N ALA A 62 61.43 -0.20 77.77
CA ALA A 62 61.48 1.26 78.01
C ALA A 62 62.61 2.16 77.43
N GLY A 63 62.18 3.27 76.77
CA GLY A 63 62.72 4.59 77.12
C GLY A 63 63.66 5.33 76.15
N ALA A 64 63.34 5.41 74.85
CA ALA A 64 63.95 6.40 73.96
C ALA A 64 62.96 6.98 72.94
N SER A 65 63.04 8.28 72.65
CA SER A 65 62.24 8.93 71.61
C SER A 65 62.67 8.47 70.21
N PRO A 66 61.75 8.27 69.25
CA PRO A 66 62.14 7.99 67.87
C PRO A 66 62.92 9.18 67.28
N PRO A 67 63.93 8.95 66.43
CA PRO A 67 64.69 10.04 65.83
C PRO A 67 63.77 10.90 64.95
N ARG A 68 63.96 12.22 64.99
CA ARG A 68 63.31 13.15 64.06
C ARG A 68 63.73 12.77 62.63
N ARG A 69 62.79 12.21 61.85
CA ARG A 69 62.89 12.25 60.39
C ARG A 69 63.06 13.71 59.98
N ALA A 70 63.96 14.00 59.04
CA ALA A 70 64.02 15.31 58.42
C ALA A 70 62.64 15.65 57.81
N PRO A 71 62.20 16.92 57.87
CA PRO A 71 60.94 17.30 57.23
C PRO A 71 61.07 17.08 55.71
N GLY A 72 60.30 16.13 55.18
CA GLY A 72 60.12 16.00 53.74
C GLY A 72 59.44 17.26 53.21
N TRP A 73 59.93 17.76 52.08
CA TRP A 73 59.50 18.99 51.40
C TRP A 73 57.97 19.11 51.27
N ARG A 74 57.41 20.29 51.56
CA ARG A 74 55.96 20.51 51.58
C ARG A 74 55.52 21.75 50.80
N LEU A 75 54.42 21.59 50.06
CA LEU A 75 53.73 22.70 49.39
C LEU A 75 53.30 23.81 50.36
N ALA A 76 52.92 23.46 51.59
CA ALA A 76 52.52 24.42 52.63
C ALA A 76 53.70 25.15 53.29
N ASP A 77 54.92 24.62 53.17
CA ASP A 77 56.13 25.25 53.70
C ASP A 77 56.76 26.21 52.66
N GLU A 78 56.42 26.07 51.37
CA GLU A 78 56.91 26.91 50.27
C GLU A 78 56.31 28.31 50.24
N GLU A 79 57.17 29.32 50.16
CA GLU A 79 56.79 30.73 50.34
C GLU A 79 55.82 31.23 49.26
N VAL A 80 56.01 30.79 48.00
CA VAL A 80 55.13 31.17 46.88
C VAL A 80 53.69 30.66 47.01
N CYS A 81 53.44 29.58 47.75
CA CYS A 81 52.10 28.98 47.92
C CYS A 81 51.48 29.18 49.31
N ARG A 82 52.26 29.63 50.30
CA ARG A 82 51.85 29.60 51.72
C ARG A 82 50.56 30.38 52.00
N ASP A 83 50.43 31.57 51.42
CA ASP A 83 49.29 32.45 51.64
C ASP A 83 48.01 31.91 51.00
N ASP A 84 48.10 31.42 49.76
CA ASP A 84 47.00 30.79 49.03
C ASP A 84 46.48 29.55 49.75
N LEU A 85 47.39 28.70 50.22
CA LEU A 85 47.07 27.50 50.99
C LEU A 85 46.50 27.81 52.38
N SER A 86 46.72 29.01 52.92
CA SER A 86 46.11 29.47 54.18
C SER A 86 44.68 29.99 54.02
N ARG A 87 44.37 30.47 52.82
CA ARG A 87 43.09 31.09 52.46
C ARG A 87 42.12 30.09 51.83
N LEU A 88 42.62 29.09 51.09
CA LEU A 88 41.82 28.05 50.43
C LEU A 88 41.67 26.75 51.24
N CYS A 89 42.68 26.37 52.03
CA CYS A 89 42.79 25.02 52.59
C CYS A 89 42.90 24.97 54.12
N PRO A 90 42.12 24.11 54.81
CA PRO A 90 42.22 23.94 56.25
C PRO A 90 43.60 23.44 56.68
N LYS A 91 44.19 24.02 57.73
CA LYS A 91 45.56 23.73 58.20
C LYS A 91 45.87 22.26 58.54
N HIS A 92 44.87 21.38 58.67
CA HIS A 92 45.11 19.94 58.82
C HIS A 92 45.58 19.27 57.52
N THR A 93 45.20 19.80 56.35
CA THR A 93 45.61 19.30 55.02
C THR A 93 47.11 19.49 54.77
N TRP A 94 47.70 20.55 55.34
CA TRP A 94 49.13 20.91 55.26
C TRP A 94 50.10 19.82 55.79
N SER A 95 49.58 18.77 56.42
CA SER A 95 50.35 17.61 56.86
C SER A 95 50.84 16.71 55.71
N ASN A 96 50.21 16.77 54.53
CA ASN A 96 50.50 15.94 53.38
C ASN A 96 50.25 16.70 52.06
N ASN A 97 51.24 16.76 51.17
CA ASN A 97 51.10 17.42 49.87
C ASN A 97 49.97 16.85 49.00
N LEU A 98 49.66 15.56 49.13
CA LEU A 98 48.53 14.97 48.40
C LEU A 98 47.18 15.46 48.93
N ALA A 99 47.05 15.65 50.24
CA ALA A 99 45.85 16.23 50.87
C ALA A 99 45.71 17.74 50.60
N VAL A 100 46.83 18.44 50.36
CA VAL A 100 46.83 19.81 49.84
C VAL A 100 46.28 19.84 48.40
N LEU A 101 46.73 18.93 47.52
CA LEU A 101 46.21 18.83 46.14
C LEU A 101 44.72 18.45 46.11
N GLU A 102 44.31 17.44 46.90
CA GLU A 102 42.91 17.02 47.07
C GLU A 102 42.03 18.20 47.55
N CYS A 103 42.50 18.99 48.52
CA CYS A 103 41.79 20.18 49.01
C CYS A 103 41.59 21.27 47.95
N LEU A 104 42.56 21.45 47.03
CA LEU A 104 42.45 22.42 45.93
C LEU A 104 41.55 21.94 44.79
N GLN A 105 41.33 20.62 44.66
CA GLN A 105 40.63 20.00 43.53
C GLN A 105 39.14 20.41 43.41
N ASP A 106 38.48 20.69 44.54
CA ASP A 106 37.03 20.97 44.61
C ASP A 106 36.68 22.47 44.76
N ARG A 107 37.67 23.38 44.72
CA ARG A 107 37.41 24.81 44.93
C ARG A 107 37.02 25.54 43.64
N ARG A 108 36.09 26.50 43.78
CA ARG A 108 35.29 27.06 42.66
C ARG A 108 36.07 28.01 41.73
N GLN A 109 37.26 28.48 42.15
CA GLN A 109 38.06 29.52 41.50
C GLN A 109 39.53 29.45 41.96
N GLU A 110 40.48 29.55 41.03
CA GLU A 110 41.88 29.94 41.31
C GLU A 110 42.12 31.43 40.96
N THR A 111 41.08 32.27 40.86
CA THR A 111 41.19 33.75 40.72
C THR A 111 41.65 34.42 42.01
N GLU A 112 42.58 33.75 42.67
CA GLU A 112 42.80 33.68 44.10
C GLU A 112 44.16 33.03 44.41
N ILE A 113 44.72 32.18 43.52
CA ILE A 113 46.07 31.61 43.65
C ILE A 113 47.09 32.44 42.84
N ALA A 114 48.29 32.66 43.38
CA ALA A 114 49.38 33.35 42.69
C ALA A 114 49.93 32.55 41.49
N THR A 115 50.41 33.25 40.45
CA THR A 115 50.98 32.62 39.24
C THR A 115 52.13 31.68 39.55
N GLU A 116 53.01 32.09 40.47
CA GLU A 116 54.19 31.31 40.87
C GLU A 116 53.79 30.06 41.67
N CYS A 117 52.75 30.14 42.51
CA CYS A 117 52.19 28.96 43.17
C CYS A 117 51.59 28.00 42.16
N ASN A 118 50.83 28.49 41.18
CA ASN A 118 50.23 27.65 40.14
C ASN A 118 51.31 26.94 39.29
N HIS A 119 52.39 27.66 38.94
CA HIS A 119 53.54 27.05 38.25
C HIS A 119 54.27 26.01 39.12
N LEU A 120 54.44 26.26 40.42
CA LEU A 120 55.01 25.27 41.35
C LEU A 120 54.12 24.02 41.47
N LEU A 121 52.81 24.21 41.61
CA LEU A 121 51.81 23.14 41.66
C LEU A 121 51.80 22.33 40.36
N TRP A 122 51.94 22.97 39.19
CA TRP A 122 52.03 22.30 37.89
C TRP A 122 53.28 21.42 37.76
N ASN A 123 54.44 21.94 38.19
CA ASN A 123 55.69 21.15 38.21
C ASN A 123 55.62 19.99 39.21
N TYR A 124 55.00 20.20 40.36
CA TYR A 124 54.81 19.14 41.36
C TYR A 124 53.84 18.05 40.90
N LYS A 125 52.71 18.42 40.26
CA LYS A 125 51.77 17.49 39.62
C LYS A 125 52.46 16.66 38.52
N LEU A 126 53.33 17.27 37.72
CA LEU A 126 54.13 16.54 36.73
C LEU A 126 55.09 15.53 37.38
N ASN A 127 55.85 15.94 38.40
CA ASN A 127 56.80 15.03 39.05
C ASN A 127 56.10 13.91 39.85
N LEU A 128 54.84 14.11 40.26
CA LEU A 128 53.99 13.06 40.82
C LEU A 128 53.61 11.98 39.80
N THR A 129 53.59 12.25 38.48
CA THR A 129 53.25 11.21 37.48
C THR A 129 54.34 10.14 37.32
N VAL A 130 55.51 10.35 37.93
CA VAL A 130 56.68 9.45 37.87
C VAL A 130 57.26 9.10 39.25
N ASP A 131 56.61 9.47 40.36
CA ASP A 131 57.13 9.13 41.70
C ASP A 131 56.97 7.63 41.99
N VAL A 132 58.10 6.92 41.99
CA VAL A 132 58.25 5.49 42.36
C VAL A 132 57.54 5.14 43.67
N LYS A 133 57.37 6.10 44.60
CA LYS A 133 56.61 5.87 45.85
C LYS A 133 55.13 5.60 45.58
N LEU A 134 54.54 6.29 44.60
CA LEU A 134 53.13 6.12 44.22
C LEU A 134 52.88 4.71 43.67
N GLU A 135 53.78 4.27 42.78
CA GLU A 135 53.82 2.90 42.27
C GLU A 135 54.03 1.85 43.37
N SER A 136 54.90 2.12 44.36
CA SER A 136 55.15 1.15 45.44
C SER A 136 53.90 0.87 46.29
N VAL A 137 53.03 1.87 46.50
CA VAL A 137 51.74 1.66 47.18
C VAL A 137 50.79 0.82 46.32
N ALA A 138 50.81 1.00 44.99
CA ALA A 138 50.02 0.16 44.09
C ALA A 138 50.48 -1.31 44.11
N LEU A 139 51.78 -1.57 44.15
CA LEU A 139 52.34 -2.93 44.26
C LEU A 139 51.92 -3.63 45.56
N ASP A 140 51.89 -2.92 46.68
CA ASP A 140 51.49 -3.48 47.97
C ASP A 140 49.97 -3.70 48.08
N VAL A 141 49.14 -2.77 47.56
CA VAL A 141 47.68 -2.77 47.73
C VAL A 141 46.92 -3.55 46.64
N CYS A 142 47.49 -3.69 45.44
CA CYS A 142 46.91 -4.43 44.31
C CYS A 142 47.61 -5.77 44.02
N ARG A 143 48.32 -6.32 45.01
CA ARG A 143 49.24 -7.46 44.85
C ARG A 143 48.59 -8.72 44.29
N SER A 144 47.33 -9.02 44.63
CA SER A 144 46.63 -10.18 44.04
C SER A 144 46.17 -9.88 42.63
N SER A 145 45.53 -8.72 42.42
CA SER A 145 45.07 -8.22 41.11
C SER A 145 46.19 -8.16 40.05
N LEU A 146 47.41 -7.77 40.44
CA LEU A 146 48.60 -7.75 39.57
C LEU A 146 49.09 -9.14 39.13
N SER A 147 48.78 -10.19 39.90
CA SER A 147 49.12 -11.57 39.50
C SER A 147 48.16 -12.14 38.43
N GLU A 148 46.95 -11.59 38.35
CA GLU A 148 45.95 -11.92 37.34
C GLU A 148 46.15 -11.06 36.08
N ILE A 149 46.40 -9.76 36.24
CA ILE A 149 46.64 -8.80 35.16
C ILE A 149 48.14 -8.68 34.86
N LYS A 150 48.71 -9.71 34.21
CA LYS A 150 50.15 -9.83 33.93
C LYS A 150 50.75 -8.60 33.24
N GLU A 151 50.01 -8.00 32.31
CA GLU A 151 50.44 -6.85 31.52
C GLU A 151 50.86 -5.69 32.42
N CYS A 152 50.03 -5.30 33.40
CA CYS A 152 50.37 -4.23 34.35
C CYS A 152 51.53 -4.58 35.31
N ASN A 153 51.83 -5.87 35.49
CA ASN A 153 52.96 -6.34 36.29
C ASN A 153 54.27 -6.44 35.48
N GLU A 154 54.20 -6.34 34.15
CA GLU A 154 55.35 -6.31 33.22
C GLU A 154 55.76 -4.88 32.80
N GLU A 155 54.98 -3.85 33.15
CA GLU A 155 55.23 -2.42 32.87
C GLU A 155 56.52 -1.86 33.52
N GLU A 156 57.14 -0.87 32.86
CA GLU A 156 58.31 -0.16 33.39
C GLU A 156 57.98 0.70 34.63
N ARG A 157 58.91 0.70 35.58
CA ARG A 157 58.78 1.36 36.90
C ARG A 157 59.45 2.72 36.94
N GLY A 158 58.86 3.66 37.67
CA GLY A 158 59.28 5.06 37.73
C GLY A 158 58.79 5.90 36.55
N ARG A 159 57.69 5.47 35.91
CA ARG A 159 57.09 6.13 34.74
C ARG A 159 55.56 6.34 34.87
N GLY A 160 54.95 5.91 35.97
CA GLY A 160 53.51 6.01 36.23
C GLY A 160 52.63 4.95 35.55
N LEU A 161 53.22 4.17 34.64
CA LEU A 161 52.52 3.23 33.75
C LEU A 161 51.70 2.18 34.53
N LEU A 162 52.27 1.63 35.61
CA LEU A 162 51.63 0.66 36.50
C LEU A 162 50.26 1.13 37.02
N VAL A 163 50.17 2.36 37.54
CA VAL A 163 48.94 2.86 38.20
C VAL A 163 47.88 3.17 37.16
N SER A 164 48.28 3.74 36.00
CA SER A 164 47.38 3.91 34.87
C SER A 164 46.88 2.57 34.33
N CYS A 165 47.75 1.57 34.15
CA CYS A 165 47.37 0.24 33.66
C CYS A 165 46.33 -0.45 34.58
N LEU A 166 46.44 -0.25 35.90
CA LEU A 166 45.43 -0.73 36.85
C LEU A 166 44.10 0.05 36.75
N VAL A 167 44.13 1.34 36.43
CA VAL A 167 42.92 2.13 36.11
C VAL A 167 42.29 1.69 34.77
N ASP A 168 43.11 1.44 33.75
CA ASP A 168 42.70 0.86 32.47
C ASP A 168 41.98 -0.50 32.63
N HIS A 169 42.34 -1.25 33.68
CA HIS A 169 41.76 -2.53 34.06
C HIS A 169 40.78 -2.47 35.23
N ARG A 170 40.30 -1.29 35.66
CA ARG A 170 39.45 -1.14 36.86
C ARG A 170 38.21 -2.05 36.88
N GLY A 171 37.65 -2.36 35.71
CA GLY A 171 36.48 -3.25 35.57
C GLY A 171 36.76 -4.76 35.72
N ASN A 172 38.03 -5.16 35.83
CA ASN A 172 38.45 -6.54 36.11
C ASN A 172 38.90 -6.73 37.57
N ILE A 173 39.19 -5.64 38.30
CA ILE A 173 39.70 -5.66 39.67
C ILE A 173 38.56 -5.93 40.65
N SER A 174 38.54 -7.13 41.23
CA SER A 174 37.51 -7.57 42.21
C SER A 174 37.94 -7.40 43.67
N GLU A 175 39.23 -7.23 43.94
CA GLU A 175 39.83 -7.04 45.26
C GLU A 175 39.42 -5.69 45.87
N TYR A 176 38.64 -5.69 46.96
CA TYR A 176 38.06 -4.47 47.54
C TYR A 176 39.09 -3.38 47.90
N GLN A 177 40.26 -3.76 48.45
CA GLN A 177 41.29 -2.80 48.85
C GLN A 177 41.96 -2.15 47.62
N CYS A 178 42.33 -2.96 46.63
CA CYS A 178 42.80 -2.47 45.32
C CYS A 178 41.73 -1.64 44.62
N SER A 179 40.47 -2.08 44.58
CA SER A 179 39.35 -1.37 43.96
C SER A 179 39.12 0.00 44.60
N GLN A 180 39.17 0.13 45.93
CA GLN A 180 39.10 1.44 46.59
C GLN A 180 40.32 2.33 46.31
N TYR A 181 41.53 1.75 46.28
CA TYR A 181 42.74 2.48 45.91
C TYR A 181 42.66 3.00 44.46
N ILE A 182 42.33 2.13 43.51
CA ILE A 182 42.16 2.47 42.09
C ILE A 182 40.99 3.43 41.85
N THR A 183 39.90 3.37 42.63
CA THR A 183 38.82 4.37 42.57
C THR A 183 39.34 5.76 42.96
N LYS A 184 40.10 5.87 44.05
CA LYS A 184 40.72 7.14 44.47
C LYS A 184 41.78 7.62 43.47
N MET A 185 42.64 6.72 43.00
CA MET A 185 43.64 7.05 41.98
C MET A 185 42.99 7.45 40.65
N THR A 186 41.83 6.89 40.27
CA THR A 186 41.07 7.32 39.09
C THR A 186 40.66 8.80 39.21
N GLY A 187 40.12 9.22 40.37
CA GLY A 187 39.76 10.63 40.61
C GLY A 187 40.96 11.60 40.58
N ILE A 188 42.18 11.11 40.82
CA ILE A 188 43.42 11.88 40.71
C ILE A 188 43.96 11.87 39.26
N ILE A 189 43.97 10.70 38.62
CA ILE A 189 44.48 10.49 37.24
C ILE A 189 43.64 11.24 36.20
N PHE A 190 42.32 11.33 36.40
CA PHE A 190 41.45 12.15 35.54
C PHE A 190 41.39 13.64 35.94
N SER A 191 42.12 14.06 36.99
CA SER A 191 42.29 15.48 37.31
C SER A 191 43.37 16.17 36.47
N ASP A 192 44.41 15.44 36.08
CA ASP A 192 45.45 15.85 35.13
C ASP A 192 45.76 14.69 34.17
N TYR A 193 45.25 14.77 32.95
CA TYR A 193 45.34 13.75 31.90
C TYR A 193 46.76 13.30 31.53
N ARG A 194 47.79 14.05 31.97
CA ARG A 194 49.21 13.70 31.84
C ARG A 194 49.57 12.46 32.67
N LEU A 195 48.75 12.11 33.66
CA LEU A 195 48.83 10.88 34.45
C LEU A 195 48.36 9.62 33.68
N ILE A 196 47.79 9.76 32.47
CA ILE A 196 47.27 8.64 31.67
C ILE A 196 48.39 8.09 30.78
N CYS A 197 48.70 6.79 30.95
CA CYS A 197 49.84 6.08 30.37
C CYS A 197 50.17 6.48 28.92
N GLY A 198 51.31 7.15 28.72
CA GLY A 198 51.85 7.51 27.40
C GLY A 198 50.99 8.45 26.55
N PHE A 199 49.93 9.07 27.10
CA PHE A 199 49.07 10.00 26.34
C PHE A 199 49.88 11.18 25.80
N MET A 200 50.69 11.80 26.67
CA MET A 200 51.54 12.95 26.34
C MET A 200 52.68 12.65 25.35
N ASP A 201 52.94 11.38 25.08
CA ASP A 201 53.98 10.95 24.13
C ASP A 201 53.34 10.64 22.78
N ARG A 202 52.24 9.87 22.77
CA ARG A 202 51.47 9.56 21.55
C ARG A 202 50.82 10.79 20.90
N CYS A 203 50.40 11.77 21.71
CA CYS A 203 49.76 13.01 21.22
C CYS A 203 50.69 14.23 21.15
N ARG A 204 52.00 14.10 21.47
CA ARG A 204 52.88 15.26 21.67
C ARG A 204 52.90 16.23 20.49
N ASP A 205 53.10 15.69 19.29
CA ASP A 205 53.28 16.50 18.09
C ASP A 205 51.95 17.06 17.57
N ASP A 206 50.85 16.33 17.75
CA ASP A 206 49.50 16.79 17.41
C ASP A 206 49.07 17.94 18.34
N ILE A 207 49.35 17.86 19.66
CA ILE A 207 49.14 18.95 20.64
C ILE A 207 49.91 20.21 20.22
N ASN A 208 51.15 20.05 19.76
CA ASN A 208 52.00 21.15 19.33
C ASN A 208 51.52 21.77 18.01
N ALA A 209 51.16 20.94 17.01
CA ALA A 209 50.74 21.37 15.69
C ALA A 209 49.32 21.99 15.66
N LEU A 210 48.41 21.50 16.50
CA LEU A 210 47.08 22.09 16.72
C LEU A 210 47.10 23.30 17.68
N HIS A 211 48.25 23.58 18.29
CA HIS A 211 48.43 24.57 19.36
C HIS A 211 47.47 24.38 20.56
N CYS A 212 47.02 23.14 20.82
CA CYS A 212 46.23 22.81 22.00
C CYS A 212 46.99 23.07 23.32
N GLY A 213 48.32 23.17 23.27
CA GLY A 213 49.23 23.35 24.40
C GLY A 213 49.32 24.73 25.04
N SER A 214 48.39 25.67 24.79
CA SER A 214 48.25 26.88 25.62
C SER A 214 46.87 27.55 25.45
N VAL A 215 46.17 27.82 26.55
CA VAL A 215 44.90 28.57 26.52
C VAL A 215 45.14 30.05 26.85
N SER A 216 44.37 30.93 26.21
CA SER A 216 44.67 32.35 26.06
C SER A 216 44.55 33.16 27.35
N VAL A 217 45.53 34.06 27.56
CA VAL A 217 45.57 35.02 28.68
C VAL A 217 44.53 36.17 28.51
N GLY A 218 43.41 35.90 27.85
CA GLY A 218 42.39 36.89 27.46
C GLY A 218 41.12 36.85 28.32
N HIS A 219 40.73 35.68 28.84
CA HIS A 219 39.57 35.54 29.72
C HIS A 219 39.89 34.62 30.90
N LYS A 220 39.24 34.90 32.04
CA LYS A 220 39.47 34.23 33.33
C LYS A 220 38.75 32.88 33.38
N ASP A 221 39.39 31.82 32.93
CA ASP A 221 39.00 30.43 33.24
C ASP A 221 40.24 29.64 33.71
N VAL A 222 40.02 28.59 34.49
CA VAL A 222 40.98 28.12 35.53
C VAL A 222 41.54 26.70 35.29
N HIS A 223 41.17 26.04 34.17
CA HIS A 223 41.37 24.59 34.02
C HIS A 223 41.99 24.18 32.68
N SER A 224 43.14 24.78 32.35
CA SER A 224 43.92 24.59 31.11
C SER A 224 44.40 23.16 30.79
N GLN A 225 44.04 22.17 31.62
CA GLN A 225 44.38 20.76 31.41
C GLN A 225 43.27 20.00 30.67
N GLY A 226 42.01 20.09 31.13
CA GLY A 226 40.87 19.51 30.43
C GLY A 226 40.62 20.15 29.05
N GLU A 227 41.08 21.40 28.88
CA GLU A 227 41.00 22.12 27.61
C GLU A 227 41.93 21.54 26.52
N VAL A 228 43.03 20.87 26.88
CA VAL A 228 43.90 20.18 25.90
C VAL A 228 43.20 18.94 25.32
N ILE A 229 42.59 18.11 26.18
CA ILE A 229 41.74 16.99 25.71
C ILE A 229 40.62 17.56 24.83
N SER A 230 39.88 18.56 25.33
CA SER A 230 38.77 19.16 24.57
C SER A 230 39.19 19.70 23.20
N CYS A 231 40.38 20.29 23.10
CA CYS A 231 40.97 20.75 21.84
C CYS A 231 41.28 19.58 20.89
N LEU A 232 41.90 18.51 21.39
CA LEU A 232 42.18 17.29 20.62
C LEU A 232 40.91 16.55 20.19
N GLU A 233 39.91 16.43 21.06
CA GLU A 233 38.58 15.87 20.75
C GLU A 233 37.88 16.69 19.66
N LYS A 234 37.88 18.02 19.77
CA LYS A 234 37.31 18.91 18.74
C LYS A 234 38.10 18.86 17.43
N ALA A 235 39.41 18.62 17.46
CA ALA A 235 40.21 18.41 16.26
C ALA A 235 39.90 17.04 15.60
N LEU A 236 39.76 15.97 16.38
CA LEU A 236 39.37 14.63 15.92
C LEU A 236 37.97 14.62 15.29
N VAL A 237 37.03 15.38 15.87
CA VAL A 237 35.71 15.62 15.27
C VAL A 237 35.83 16.39 13.96
N ARG A 238 36.63 17.47 13.91
CA ARG A 238 36.82 18.27 12.69
C ARG A 238 37.50 17.49 11.56
N GLU A 239 38.41 16.56 11.87
CA GLU A 239 39.02 15.68 10.86
C GLU A 239 37.97 14.81 10.16
N ALA A 240 37.03 14.24 10.93
CA ALA A 240 35.92 13.47 10.38
C ALA A 240 34.90 14.32 9.60
N GLU A 241 34.73 15.60 9.93
CA GLU A 241 33.77 16.51 9.28
C GLU A 241 34.36 17.29 8.08
N GLN A 242 35.68 17.47 8.00
CA GLN A 242 36.31 18.41 7.05
C GLN A 242 37.65 17.87 6.50
N GLN A 243 37.58 16.75 5.79
CA GLN A 243 38.74 15.97 5.34
C GLN A 243 39.80 16.76 4.53
N ASP A 244 39.40 17.80 3.78
CA ASP A 244 40.32 18.67 3.01
C ASP A 244 40.83 19.93 3.77
N ARG A 245 40.38 20.17 5.01
CA ARG A 245 40.64 21.43 5.75
C ARG A 245 41.12 21.24 7.20
N ALA A 246 41.05 20.04 7.74
CA ALA A 246 41.55 19.71 9.08
C ALA A 246 43.04 19.33 9.07
N HIS A 247 43.72 19.50 10.20
CA HIS A 247 45.01 18.89 10.44
C HIS A 247 44.80 17.40 10.82
N PRO A 248 45.41 16.44 10.11
CA PRO A 248 45.21 15.01 10.38
C PRO A 248 45.97 14.58 11.63
N ILE A 249 45.25 14.07 12.63
CA ILE A 249 45.82 13.60 13.90
C ILE A 249 46.50 12.24 13.68
N ARG A 250 47.59 11.94 14.39
CA ARG A 250 48.23 10.62 14.30
C ARG A 250 47.34 9.52 14.86
N GLU A 251 47.30 8.38 14.18
CA GLU A 251 46.51 7.20 14.56
C GLU A 251 46.74 6.71 16.01
N GLU A 252 47.93 6.94 16.56
CA GLU A 252 48.25 6.64 17.96
C GLU A 252 47.65 7.66 18.95
N CYS A 253 47.62 8.94 18.57
CA CYS A 253 46.92 9.97 19.33
C CYS A 253 45.39 9.81 19.23
N LYS A 254 44.83 9.50 18.04
CA LYS A 254 43.39 9.21 17.89
C LYS A 254 42.92 8.13 18.87
N LYS A 255 43.67 7.02 18.94
CA LYS A 255 43.42 5.93 19.90
C LYS A 255 43.59 6.38 21.35
N ALA A 256 44.56 7.25 21.64
CA ALA A 256 44.75 7.80 22.97
C ALA A 256 43.56 8.70 23.39
N ILE A 257 43.08 9.59 22.50
CA ILE A 257 41.90 10.45 22.72
C ILE A 257 40.65 9.58 23.00
N LEU A 258 40.35 8.64 22.10
CA LEU A 258 39.18 7.75 22.26
C LEU A 258 39.29 6.87 23.51
N ARG A 259 40.50 6.45 23.92
CA ARG A 259 40.71 5.70 25.18
C ARG A 259 40.52 6.56 26.42
N VAL A 260 40.99 7.82 26.43
CA VAL A 260 40.69 8.77 27.52
C VAL A 260 39.18 8.97 27.63
N ALA A 261 38.50 9.11 26.50
CA ALA A 261 37.04 9.25 26.44
C ALA A 261 36.31 7.97 26.92
N GLU A 262 36.76 6.76 26.54
CA GLU A 262 36.26 5.48 27.08
C GLU A 262 36.36 5.43 28.62
N LEU A 263 37.50 5.81 29.19
CA LEU A 263 37.73 5.71 30.63
C LEU A 263 36.91 6.74 31.46
N SER A 264 36.69 7.94 30.92
CA SER A 264 35.85 8.99 31.55
C SER A 264 34.34 8.81 31.33
N SER A 265 33.91 7.78 30.58
CA SER A 265 32.49 7.58 30.20
C SER A 265 31.56 7.12 31.33
N ASP A 266 32.10 6.62 32.43
CA ASP A 266 31.35 6.04 33.56
C ASP A 266 30.78 7.12 34.48
N ASP A 267 31.59 8.12 34.84
CA ASP A 267 31.18 9.26 35.66
C ASP A 267 31.60 10.58 35.00
N PHE A 268 30.65 11.50 34.84
CA PHE A 268 30.88 12.83 34.27
C PHE A 268 31.85 13.69 35.08
N HIS A 269 32.09 13.38 36.36
CA HIS A 269 33.17 14.02 37.15
C HIS A 269 34.58 13.74 36.59
N LEU A 270 34.77 12.64 35.84
CA LEU A 270 36.05 12.25 35.23
C LEU A 270 36.31 12.96 33.90
N ASP A 271 35.28 13.54 33.26
CA ASP A 271 35.44 14.46 32.14
C ASP A 271 35.49 15.88 32.70
N ARG A 272 36.68 16.34 33.05
CA ARG A 272 36.88 17.63 33.74
C ARG A 272 36.37 18.82 32.93
N HIS A 273 36.39 18.76 31.59
CA HIS A 273 35.89 19.83 30.72
C HIS A 273 34.36 19.83 30.67
N LEU A 274 33.73 18.68 30.47
CA LEU A 274 32.27 18.55 30.44
C LEU A 274 31.66 18.80 31.83
N TYR A 275 32.30 18.34 32.91
CA TYR A 275 31.90 18.64 34.29
C TYR A 275 31.73 20.14 34.51
N PHE A 276 32.75 20.96 34.21
CA PHE A 276 32.64 22.41 34.41
C PHE A 276 31.69 23.08 33.44
N SER A 277 31.59 22.58 32.21
CA SER A 277 30.66 23.08 31.20
C SER A 277 29.20 22.82 31.58
N CYS A 278 28.91 21.71 32.29
CA CYS A 278 27.56 21.21 32.55
C CYS A 278 27.13 21.17 34.03
N ARG A 279 27.98 21.45 35.04
CA ARG A 279 27.60 21.28 36.46
C ARG A 279 26.33 22.04 36.85
N ASP A 280 26.18 23.28 36.38
CA ASP A 280 25.09 24.17 36.76
C ASP A 280 23.78 23.77 36.02
N ASP A 281 23.91 23.13 34.85
CA ASP A 281 22.82 22.45 34.14
C ASP A 281 22.47 21.08 34.76
N ARG A 282 23.46 20.34 35.29
CA ARG A 282 23.26 19.07 36.03
C ARG A 282 22.42 19.30 37.29
N GLU A 283 22.67 20.37 38.04
CA GLU A 283 21.81 20.74 39.17
C GLU A 283 20.40 21.18 38.74
N ARG A 284 20.24 21.74 37.54
CA ARG A 284 18.96 22.22 37.00
C ARG A 284 18.06 21.09 36.47
N PHE A 285 18.63 20.12 35.75
CA PHE A 285 17.89 19.06 35.06
C PHE A 285 18.02 17.68 35.73
N CYS A 286 19.16 17.39 36.34
CA CYS A 286 19.57 16.04 36.75
C CYS A 286 19.87 15.93 38.27
N GLN A 287 19.34 16.84 39.09
CA GLN A 287 19.69 17.01 40.52
C GLN A 287 19.65 15.70 41.33
N ASN A 288 18.60 14.89 41.13
CA ASN A 288 18.37 13.64 41.86
C ASN A 288 19.12 12.43 41.27
N MET A 289 19.87 12.62 40.18
CA MET A 289 20.55 11.52 39.48
C MET A 289 21.92 11.24 40.09
N GLN A 290 22.11 9.99 40.55
CA GLN A 290 23.41 9.51 41.01
C GLN A 290 24.43 9.49 39.87
N ALA A 291 25.67 9.86 40.21
CA ALA A 291 26.82 9.75 39.34
C ALA A 291 27.25 8.28 39.13
N GLY A 292 28.05 8.03 38.10
CA GLY A 292 28.43 6.68 37.66
C GLY A 292 27.46 6.03 36.67
N GLU A 293 27.91 4.92 36.07
CA GLU A 293 27.22 4.12 35.05
C GLU A 293 26.75 4.88 33.80
N GLY A 294 27.35 6.03 33.49
CA GLY A 294 26.98 6.90 32.38
C GLY A 294 25.68 7.68 32.58
N LYS A 295 25.00 7.53 33.73
CA LYS A 295 23.64 8.02 33.97
C LYS A 295 23.48 9.52 33.76
N VAL A 296 24.39 10.32 34.32
CA VAL A 296 24.34 11.79 34.22
C VAL A 296 24.49 12.26 32.77
N TYR A 297 25.37 11.64 31.97
CA TYR A 297 25.46 11.93 30.53
C TYR A 297 24.12 11.65 29.83
N LYS A 298 23.49 10.50 30.11
CA LYS A 298 22.20 10.11 29.52
C LYS A 298 21.07 11.11 29.86
N CYS A 299 21.04 11.64 31.08
CA CYS A 299 20.12 12.72 31.46
C CYS A 299 20.41 14.04 30.74
N LEU A 300 21.68 14.46 30.71
CA LEU A 300 22.08 15.70 30.03
C LEU A 300 21.83 15.66 28.52
N PHE A 301 22.01 14.50 27.86
CA PHE A 301 21.67 14.32 26.44
C PHE A 301 20.17 14.54 26.18
N ASN A 302 19.29 13.96 27.01
CA ASN A 302 17.83 14.13 26.86
C ASN A 302 17.37 15.61 27.00
N HIS A 303 18.12 16.44 27.74
CA HIS A 303 17.83 17.87 27.93
C HIS A 303 18.69 18.81 27.07
N LYS A 304 19.57 18.28 26.20
CA LYS A 304 20.53 19.04 25.38
C LYS A 304 19.92 20.21 24.61
N PHE A 305 18.71 20.00 24.07
CA PHE A 305 18.02 20.97 23.21
C PHE A 305 16.99 21.85 23.92
N GLU A 306 16.86 21.73 25.25
CA GLU A 306 16.03 22.64 26.05
C GLU A 306 16.64 24.05 26.07
N GLU A 307 15.79 25.08 26.10
CA GLU A 307 16.26 26.48 26.03
C GLU A 307 17.00 26.94 27.29
N ALA A 308 16.74 26.29 28.42
CA ALA A 308 17.41 26.55 29.68
C ALA A 308 18.76 25.79 29.86
N MET A 309 19.22 25.05 28.83
CA MET A 309 20.54 24.40 28.78
C MET A 309 21.60 25.40 28.30
N SER A 310 22.73 25.51 29.00
CA SER A 310 23.81 26.43 28.58
C SER A 310 24.48 25.99 27.26
N GLU A 311 24.87 26.97 26.43
CA GLU A 311 25.60 26.68 25.18
C GLU A 311 26.96 26.00 25.45
N LYS A 312 27.68 26.39 26.53
CA LYS A 312 28.92 25.70 26.96
C LYS A 312 28.66 24.21 27.21
N CYS A 313 27.59 23.85 27.92
CA CYS A 313 27.23 22.45 28.12
C CYS A 313 26.80 21.77 26.81
N ARG A 314 25.97 22.43 25.99
CA ARG A 314 25.49 21.91 24.71
C ARG A 314 26.64 21.57 23.76
N ASP A 315 27.67 22.40 23.68
CA ASP A 315 28.86 22.17 22.85
C ASP A 315 29.71 21.00 23.37
N ALA A 316 29.89 20.90 24.71
CA ALA A 316 30.60 19.78 25.33
C ALA A 316 29.85 18.45 25.10
N LEU A 317 28.53 18.41 25.33
CA LEU A 317 27.68 17.25 25.04
C LEU A 317 27.69 16.87 23.55
N THR A 318 27.69 17.86 22.64
CA THR A 318 27.78 17.62 21.19
C THR A 318 29.12 16.99 20.81
N THR A 319 30.23 17.52 21.33
CA THR A 319 31.57 16.94 21.12
C THR A 319 31.60 15.49 21.62
N ARG A 320 31.08 15.26 22.83
CA ARG A 320 30.97 13.94 23.46
C ARG A 320 30.16 12.94 22.62
N GLN A 321 29.00 13.34 22.09
CA GLN A 321 28.16 12.48 21.24
C GLN A 321 28.84 12.11 19.91
N LYS A 322 29.62 13.02 19.31
CA LYS A 322 30.37 12.75 18.07
C LYS A 322 31.53 11.78 18.29
N LEU A 323 32.17 11.80 19.46
CA LEU A 323 33.15 10.76 19.84
C LEU A 323 32.47 9.38 19.97
N ILE A 324 31.24 9.33 20.51
CA ILE A 324 30.48 8.08 20.63
C ILE A 324 30.04 7.53 19.25
N SER A 325 29.79 8.38 18.25
CA SER A 325 29.49 7.88 16.89
C SER A 325 30.73 7.31 16.18
N GLN A 326 31.94 7.83 16.49
CA GLN A 326 33.22 7.27 16.05
C GLN A 326 33.61 5.95 16.75
N ASP A 327 33.52 5.89 18.09
CA ASP A 327 33.70 4.66 18.88
C ASP A 327 32.62 4.52 19.95
N TYR A 328 31.79 3.48 19.83
CA TYR A 328 30.69 3.20 20.76
C TYR A 328 31.14 3.03 22.23
N ARG A 329 32.41 2.69 22.48
CA ARG A 329 32.98 2.49 23.83
C ARG A 329 33.05 3.77 24.65
N VAL A 330 33.00 4.93 24.01
CA VAL A 330 32.90 6.24 24.69
C VAL A 330 31.56 6.40 25.44
N SER A 331 30.59 5.50 25.21
CA SER A 331 29.42 5.30 26.08
C SER A 331 29.58 4.08 26.99
N TYR A 332 29.74 4.31 28.29
CA TYR A 332 29.77 3.24 29.29
C TYR A 332 28.49 2.39 29.29
N SER A 333 27.31 3.03 29.23
CA SER A 333 26.01 2.36 29.34
C SER A 333 25.78 1.40 28.17
N LEU A 334 25.97 1.87 26.93
CA LEU A 334 25.89 1.05 25.72
C LEU A 334 26.95 -0.07 25.71
N ALA A 335 28.20 0.27 26.01
CA ALA A 335 29.30 -0.68 26.00
C ALA A 335 29.14 -1.78 27.07
N LYS A 336 28.57 -1.44 28.24
CA LYS A 336 28.23 -2.37 29.32
C LYS A 336 27.07 -3.28 28.93
N ALA A 337 25.94 -2.70 28.51
CA ALA A 337 24.72 -3.46 28.17
C ALA A 337 24.95 -4.43 27.00
N CYS A 338 25.57 -3.96 25.91
CA CYS A 338 25.78 -4.78 24.72
C CYS A 338 27.01 -5.71 24.78
N LYS A 339 27.85 -5.64 25.83
CA LYS A 339 29.13 -6.39 25.97
C LYS A 339 29.01 -7.89 25.69
N LEU A 340 27.93 -8.50 26.18
CA LEU A 340 27.68 -9.95 26.01
C LEU A 340 27.10 -10.27 24.64
N ASP A 341 26.23 -9.43 24.10
CA ASP A 341 25.52 -9.73 22.86
C ASP A 341 26.38 -9.48 21.62
N LEU A 342 27.24 -8.46 21.63
CA LEU A 342 28.29 -8.26 20.62
C LEU A 342 29.18 -9.50 20.47
N ARG A 343 29.59 -10.09 21.60
CA ARG A 343 30.38 -11.33 21.65
C ARG A 343 29.60 -12.55 21.14
N LYS A 344 28.33 -12.72 21.54
CA LYS A 344 27.47 -13.82 21.06
C LYS A 344 27.21 -13.75 19.56
N GLN A 345 26.89 -12.56 19.05
CA GLN A 345 26.51 -12.36 17.64
C GLN A 345 27.72 -12.19 16.71
N ARG A 346 28.93 -12.07 17.27
CA ARG A 346 30.20 -11.84 16.55
C ARG A 346 30.24 -10.52 15.78
N CYS A 347 29.70 -9.45 16.37
CA CYS A 347 29.85 -8.07 15.87
C CYS A 347 31.26 -7.53 16.21
N SER A 348 32.31 -8.28 15.85
CA SER A 348 33.73 -8.02 16.15
C SER A 348 34.46 -7.53 14.90
N LEU A 349 35.45 -6.65 15.09
CA LEU A 349 36.17 -5.94 14.04
C LEU A 349 37.36 -6.75 13.51
N ASP A 350 37.15 -8.01 13.16
CA ASP A 350 38.21 -8.94 12.74
C ASP A 350 38.63 -8.75 11.27
N ALA A 351 39.48 -7.73 11.07
CA ALA A 351 40.61 -7.62 10.13
C ALA A 351 40.42 -7.82 8.61
N SER A 352 39.25 -8.25 8.14
CA SER A 352 39.04 -8.77 6.77
C SER A 352 38.35 -7.79 5.80
N LEU A 353 37.92 -6.61 6.28
CA LEU A 353 37.27 -5.57 5.47
C LEU A 353 37.95 -4.20 5.70
N PRO A 354 38.30 -3.44 4.64
CA PRO A 354 38.96 -2.13 4.79
C PRO A 354 38.18 -1.10 5.61
N ARG A 355 36.84 -1.21 5.66
CA ARG A 355 35.94 -0.37 6.45
C ARG A 355 35.97 -0.65 7.97
N ALA A 356 36.65 -1.71 8.44
CA ALA A 356 36.56 -2.22 9.81
C ALA A 356 37.71 -1.79 10.74
N ARG A 357 38.31 -0.60 10.55
CA ARG A 357 39.41 -0.09 11.40
C ARG A 357 38.98 0.76 12.60
N GLU A 358 37.70 1.12 12.70
CA GLU A 358 37.13 1.98 13.75
C GLU A 358 35.83 1.35 14.26
N ALA A 359 35.54 1.49 15.57
CA ALA A 359 34.40 0.87 16.22
C ALA A 359 33.10 1.70 16.10
N ARG A 360 32.77 2.11 14.87
CA ARG A 360 31.67 3.04 14.57
C ARG A 360 30.32 2.56 15.06
N LEU A 361 29.57 3.46 15.69
CA LEU A 361 28.25 3.20 16.28
C LEU A 361 27.24 2.66 15.26
N SER A 362 27.21 3.21 14.04
CA SER A 362 26.30 2.79 12.98
C SER A 362 26.47 1.31 12.59
N TYR A 363 27.71 0.82 12.50
CA TYR A 363 27.99 -0.59 12.23
C TYR A 363 27.50 -1.50 13.38
N LEU A 364 27.67 -1.08 14.63
CA LEU A 364 27.16 -1.80 15.80
C LEU A 364 25.63 -1.91 15.78
N LEU A 365 24.93 -0.81 15.53
CA LEU A 365 23.47 -0.77 15.46
C LEU A 365 22.96 -1.72 14.35
N LEU A 366 23.52 -1.62 13.15
CA LEU A 366 23.16 -2.47 12.01
C LEU A 366 23.47 -3.96 12.27
N CYS A 367 24.61 -4.28 12.91
CA CYS A 367 24.98 -5.68 13.20
C CYS A 367 24.05 -6.34 14.21
N LEU A 368 23.64 -5.61 15.26
CA LEU A 368 22.72 -6.12 16.27
C LEU A 368 21.29 -6.20 15.76
N GLU A 369 20.81 -5.23 14.97
CA GLU A 369 19.49 -5.31 14.33
C GLU A 369 19.41 -6.50 13.34
N ALA A 370 20.48 -6.72 12.56
CA ALA A 370 20.61 -7.90 11.71
C ALA A 370 20.67 -9.23 12.50
N ALA A 371 20.80 -9.20 13.84
CA ALA A 371 20.59 -10.37 14.70
C ALA A 371 19.13 -10.47 15.18
N VAL A 372 18.52 -9.35 15.59
CA VAL A 372 17.10 -9.26 16.01
C VAL A 372 16.15 -9.69 14.87
N HIS A 373 16.32 -9.14 13.67
CA HIS A 373 15.56 -9.52 12.47
C HIS A 373 15.72 -11.00 12.06
N ARG A 374 16.83 -11.65 12.46
CA ARG A 374 17.09 -13.08 12.28
C ARG A 374 16.53 -13.94 13.43
N GLY A 375 15.73 -13.36 14.34
CA GLY A 375 15.14 -14.03 15.49
C GLY A 375 16.14 -14.44 16.57
N ARG A 376 17.34 -13.83 16.59
CA ARG A 376 18.37 -14.16 17.58
C ARG A 376 18.22 -13.30 18.84
N PRO A 377 18.52 -13.85 20.04
CA PRO A 377 18.42 -13.08 21.27
C PRO A 377 19.49 -11.98 21.35
N VAL A 378 19.01 -10.77 21.60
CA VAL A 378 19.77 -9.60 22.09
C VAL A 378 19.03 -9.12 23.34
N SER A 379 19.75 -8.74 24.39
CA SER A 379 19.15 -8.33 25.68
C SER A 379 18.31 -7.07 25.57
N GLY A 380 17.25 -6.96 26.38
CA GLY A 380 16.40 -5.77 26.45
C GLY A 380 17.15 -4.52 26.92
N GLU A 381 18.19 -4.69 27.75
CA GLU A 381 19.10 -3.60 28.17
C GLU A 381 19.89 -3.05 26.97
N CYS A 382 20.49 -3.93 26.16
CA CYS A 382 21.21 -3.52 24.95
C CYS A 382 20.26 -2.89 23.92
N GLN A 383 19.07 -3.48 23.69
CA GLN A 383 18.05 -2.89 22.80
C GLN A 383 17.58 -1.50 23.28
N GLY A 384 17.43 -1.30 24.60
CA GLY A 384 17.09 0.01 25.18
C GLY A 384 18.15 1.08 24.89
N GLU A 385 19.43 0.77 25.12
CA GLU A 385 20.52 1.68 24.76
C GLU A 385 20.59 1.92 23.24
N MET A 386 20.39 0.90 22.40
CA MET A 386 20.33 1.06 20.94
C MET A 386 19.24 2.06 20.52
N LEU A 387 18.04 2.01 21.12
CA LEU A 387 16.94 2.93 20.81
C LEU A 387 17.26 4.39 21.20
N ASP A 388 17.95 4.61 22.32
CA ASP A 388 18.34 5.96 22.72
C ASP A 388 19.44 6.54 21.80
N TYR A 389 20.39 5.72 21.34
CA TYR A 389 21.38 6.15 20.34
C TYR A 389 20.77 6.39 18.96
N ARG A 390 19.78 5.58 18.55
CA ARG A 390 18.98 5.83 17.34
C ARG A 390 18.24 7.16 17.42
N ARG A 391 17.60 7.50 18.55
CA ARG A 391 16.94 8.80 18.74
C ARG A 391 17.95 9.95 18.65
N MET A 392 19.12 9.84 19.28
CA MET A 392 20.15 10.88 19.19
C MET A 392 20.61 11.15 17.75
N LEU A 393 20.75 10.10 16.92
CA LEU A 393 21.09 10.24 15.50
C LEU A 393 19.99 10.93 14.67
N MET A 394 18.71 10.78 15.05
CA MET A 394 17.58 11.47 14.39
C MET A 394 17.25 12.85 15.00
N GLU A 395 17.66 13.14 16.24
CA GLU A 395 17.52 14.48 16.81
C GLU A 395 18.62 15.45 16.32
N ASP A 396 19.82 14.95 16.02
CA ASP A 396 21.01 15.76 15.71
C ASP A 396 21.79 15.22 14.49
N PHE A 397 21.60 15.87 13.33
CA PHE A 397 22.27 15.53 12.07
C PHE A 397 23.80 15.58 12.15
N SER A 398 24.36 16.35 13.10
CA SER A 398 25.81 16.54 13.20
C SER A 398 26.54 15.32 13.77
N LEU A 399 25.80 14.32 14.26
CA LEU A 399 26.36 13.06 14.76
C LEU A 399 26.73 12.06 13.66
N SER A 400 26.28 12.27 12.41
CA SER A 400 26.75 11.55 11.21
C SER A 400 27.70 12.43 10.40
N PRO A 401 29.01 12.11 10.38
CA PRO A 401 29.98 12.82 9.55
C PRO A 401 29.62 12.78 8.06
N GLU A 402 28.99 11.71 7.59
CA GLU A 402 28.55 11.53 6.21
C GLU A 402 27.54 12.61 5.77
N ILE A 403 26.59 12.98 6.64
CA ILE A 403 25.67 14.10 6.39
C ILE A 403 26.40 15.44 6.41
N VAL A 404 27.28 15.67 7.40
CA VAL A 404 28.03 16.94 7.55
C VAL A 404 29.02 17.17 6.40
N LEU A 405 29.54 16.11 5.79
CA LEU A 405 30.37 16.13 4.58
C LEU A 405 29.52 16.33 3.32
N HIS A 406 28.57 15.44 3.06
CA HIS A 406 27.93 15.35 1.74
C HIS A 406 26.72 16.27 1.55
N CYS A 407 26.00 16.66 2.61
CA CYS A 407 24.81 17.52 2.52
C CYS A 407 25.09 19.01 2.80
N ARG A 408 26.35 19.44 2.82
CA ARG A 408 26.73 20.76 3.32
C ARG A 408 26.09 21.91 2.55
N GLY A 409 26.12 21.85 1.22
CA GLY A 409 25.54 22.88 0.36
C GLY A 409 24.02 22.97 0.54
N GLU A 410 23.35 21.84 0.68
CA GLU A 410 21.92 21.75 0.91
C GLU A 410 21.53 22.29 2.29
N ILE A 411 22.30 21.98 3.34
CA ILE A 411 22.10 22.51 4.69
C ILE A 411 22.25 24.03 4.71
N GLU A 412 23.34 24.56 4.13
CA GLU A 412 23.66 25.99 4.10
C GLU A 412 22.66 26.79 3.24
N ALA A 413 22.21 26.25 2.11
CA ALA A 413 21.31 26.96 1.19
C ALA A 413 19.81 26.82 1.50
N HIS A 414 19.36 25.72 2.11
CA HIS A 414 17.93 25.42 2.26
C HIS A 414 17.45 25.17 3.71
N CYS A 415 18.35 24.76 4.62
CA CYS A 415 17.97 24.28 5.96
C CYS A 415 18.63 25.05 7.12
N SER A 416 19.22 26.21 6.83
CA SER A 416 19.88 27.09 7.82
C SER A 416 18.96 27.44 9.00
N GLY A 417 19.42 27.23 10.24
CA GLY A 417 18.68 27.55 11.46
C GLY A 417 17.80 26.43 12.02
N LEU A 418 17.56 25.33 11.29
CA LEU A 418 16.65 24.25 11.71
C LEU A 418 17.30 23.19 12.63
N HIS A 419 18.31 23.55 13.41
CA HIS A 419 19.27 22.61 14.02
C HIS A 419 18.76 21.74 15.19
N ARG A 420 17.54 21.92 15.69
CA ARG A 420 17.02 21.23 16.90
C ARG A 420 15.97 20.16 16.56
N LYS A 421 15.95 19.07 17.33
CA LYS A 421 14.95 17.99 17.27
C LYS A 421 14.70 17.46 15.85
N GLY A 422 15.76 17.12 15.11
CA GLY A 422 15.66 16.49 13.77
C GLY A 422 15.15 17.38 12.63
N ARG A 423 14.80 18.65 12.88
CA ARG A 423 14.20 19.54 11.85
C ARG A 423 15.11 19.77 10.63
N THR A 424 16.44 19.76 10.79
CA THR A 424 17.38 19.77 9.65
C THR A 424 17.29 18.49 8.81
N LEU A 425 17.18 17.31 9.43
CA LEU A 425 17.06 16.05 8.69
C LEU A 425 15.77 16.02 7.88
N HIS A 426 14.64 16.40 8.48
CA HIS A 426 13.37 16.53 7.77
C HIS A 426 13.42 17.54 6.62
N CYS A 427 14.12 18.66 6.79
CA CYS A 427 14.33 19.61 5.70
C CYS A 427 15.16 19.00 4.54
N LEU A 428 16.17 18.20 4.83
CA LEU A 428 16.93 17.45 3.82
C LEU A 428 16.11 16.33 3.17
N MET A 429 15.29 15.61 3.93
CA MET A 429 14.34 14.62 3.40
C MET A 429 13.32 15.26 2.45
N ARG A 430 12.79 16.43 2.79
CA ARG A 430 11.90 17.25 1.95
C ARG A 430 12.60 17.70 0.66
N ALA A 431 13.86 18.11 0.74
CA ALA A 431 14.67 18.45 -0.43
C ALA A 431 14.93 17.21 -1.32
N GLY A 432 15.20 16.04 -0.73
CA GLY A 432 15.32 14.76 -1.44
C GLY A 432 14.02 14.29 -2.12
N ARG A 433 12.87 14.75 -1.60
CA ARG A 433 11.55 14.58 -2.26
C ARG A 433 11.33 15.53 -3.46
N GLY A 434 12.11 16.61 -3.57
CA GLY A 434 12.08 17.53 -4.72
C GLY A 434 10.98 18.62 -4.65
N GLU A 435 10.43 18.90 -3.48
CA GLU A 435 9.30 19.86 -3.32
C GLU A 435 9.69 21.35 -3.43
N ARG A 436 10.98 21.66 -3.58
CA ARG A 436 11.50 23.01 -3.86
C ARG A 436 12.63 22.91 -4.89
N SER A 437 12.94 24.02 -5.57
CA SER A 437 13.99 24.09 -6.59
C SER A 437 15.39 23.86 -6.01
N GLY A 438 15.77 22.59 -5.87
CA GLY A 438 17.05 22.13 -5.38
C GLY A 438 17.06 20.61 -5.28
N THR A 439 17.49 19.92 -6.34
CA THR A 439 17.76 18.49 -6.28
C THR A 439 18.98 18.25 -5.40
N VAL A 440 18.79 17.57 -4.28
CA VAL A 440 19.85 17.10 -3.38
C VAL A 440 20.85 16.24 -4.16
N ASP A 441 22.15 16.39 -3.89
CA ASP A 441 23.16 15.57 -4.55
C ASP A 441 23.01 14.08 -4.20
N SER A 442 23.38 13.24 -5.17
CA SER A 442 23.47 11.78 -5.05
C SER A 442 24.23 11.28 -3.80
N LEU A 443 25.30 11.96 -3.37
CA LEU A 443 26.05 11.60 -2.17
C LEU A 443 25.28 11.96 -0.89
N CYS A 444 24.64 13.14 -0.84
CA CYS A 444 23.79 13.52 0.28
C CYS A 444 22.57 12.60 0.39
N GLN A 445 21.91 12.27 -0.74
CA GLN A 445 20.77 11.36 -0.78
C GLN A 445 21.15 9.94 -0.30
N SER A 446 22.36 9.47 -0.64
CA SER A 446 22.91 8.21 -0.13
C SER A 446 23.21 8.28 1.38
N ALA A 447 23.79 9.39 1.86
CA ALA A 447 24.03 9.61 3.29
C ALA A 447 22.73 9.66 4.11
N LEU A 448 21.67 10.28 3.58
CA LEU A 448 20.33 10.27 4.18
C LEU A 448 19.75 8.86 4.28
N GLN A 449 19.84 8.05 3.21
CA GLN A 449 19.38 6.66 3.25
C GLN A 449 20.17 5.82 4.26
N ALA A 450 21.50 6.00 4.33
CA ALA A 450 22.36 5.32 5.31
C ALA A 450 22.04 5.72 6.76
N LEU A 451 21.75 7.00 7.02
CA LEU A 451 21.32 7.48 8.34
C LEU A 451 19.97 6.88 8.73
N VAL A 452 18.96 6.92 7.84
CA VAL A 452 17.64 6.33 8.09
C VAL A 452 17.75 4.82 8.35
N GLN A 453 18.62 4.10 7.64
CA GLN A 453 18.85 2.67 7.90
C GLN A 453 19.53 2.39 9.25
N ALA A 454 20.49 3.23 9.68
CA ALA A 454 21.14 3.07 10.98
C ALA A 454 20.23 3.46 12.15
N ALA A 455 19.43 4.52 11.97
CA ALA A 455 18.47 5.01 12.95
C ALA A 455 17.23 4.10 13.07
N ASP A 456 16.77 3.51 11.97
CA ASP A 456 15.57 2.65 11.90
C ASP A 456 14.30 3.23 12.57
N PRO A 457 13.87 4.46 12.20
CA PRO A 457 12.58 5.03 12.65
C PRO A 457 11.36 4.28 12.10
N GLY A 458 11.55 3.37 11.13
CA GLY A 458 10.51 2.47 10.63
C GLY A 458 10.11 1.39 11.65
N ALA A 459 11.07 0.91 12.44
CA ALA A 459 10.81 -0.01 13.56
C ALA A 459 10.15 0.66 14.77
N ASP A 460 10.48 1.93 15.06
CA ASP A 460 9.85 2.68 16.15
C ASP A 460 9.83 4.18 15.83
N TYR A 461 8.65 4.70 15.49
CA TYR A 461 8.45 6.12 15.18
C TYR A 461 8.88 7.08 16.30
N ARG A 462 9.03 6.61 17.55
CA ARG A 462 9.52 7.41 18.71
C ARG A 462 11.03 7.69 18.68
N ILE A 463 11.73 7.12 17.70
CA ILE A 463 13.10 7.49 17.31
C ILE A 463 13.08 8.83 16.57
N ASP A 464 12.05 9.07 15.75
CA ASP A 464 11.83 10.33 15.06
C ASP A 464 11.01 11.28 15.95
N ARG A 465 11.71 12.18 16.64
CA ARG A 465 11.06 13.16 17.53
C ARG A 465 10.23 14.20 16.78
N ALA A 466 10.59 14.56 15.55
CA ALA A 466 9.85 15.59 14.81
C ALA A 466 8.52 15.03 14.29
N LEU A 467 8.52 13.79 13.80
CA LEU A 467 7.30 13.05 13.49
C LEU A 467 6.44 12.82 14.73
N ASN A 468 7.04 12.35 15.83
CA ASN A 468 6.32 12.08 17.08
C ASN A 468 5.65 13.35 17.66
N GLU A 469 6.38 14.48 17.77
CA GLU A 469 5.82 15.74 18.26
C GLU A 469 4.73 16.32 17.32
N ALA A 470 4.79 16.04 16.02
CA ALA A 470 3.77 16.48 15.06
C ALA A 470 2.51 15.59 15.04
N CYS A 471 2.67 14.27 15.20
CA CYS A 471 1.59 13.28 15.03
C CYS A 471 0.88 12.87 16.33
N GLU A 472 1.34 13.29 17.51
CA GLU A 472 0.75 12.94 18.82
C GLU A 472 -0.79 13.08 18.85
N SER A 473 -1.35 14.16 18.30
CA SER A 473 -2.81 14.39 18.21
C SER A 473 -3.54 13.35 17.34
N VAL A 474 -2.95 12.97 16.21
CA VAL A 474 -3.47 11.95 15.29
C VAL A 474 -3.38 10.57 15.92
N ILE A 475 -2.28 10.28 16.63
CA ILE A 475 -2.07 9.01 17.35
C ILE A 475 -3.12 8.84 18.46
N GLN A 476 -3.35 9.86 19.28
CA GLN A 476 -4.34 9.82 20.36
C GLN A 476 -5.79 9.72 19.87
N THR A 477 -6.12 10.28 18.70
CA THR A 477 -7.50 10.32 18.18
C THR A 477 -7.84 9.15 17.26
N ALA A 478 -6.92 8.74 16.39
CA ALA A 478 -7.09 7.66 15.41
C ALA A 478 -6.44 6.34 15.86
N CYS A 479 -5.13 6.36 16.14
CA CYS A 479 -4.32 5.15 16.30
C CYS A 479 -4.24 4.60 17.73
N LYS A 480 -5.02 5.15 18.67
CA LYS A 480 -5.09 4.81 20.12
C LYS A 480 -5.27 3.32 20.49
N HIS A 481 -5.60 2.48 19.52
CA HIS A 481 -5.80 1.04 19.70
C HIS A 481 -4.52 0.22 19.48
N ILE A 482 -3.49 0.85 18.88
CA ILE A 482 -2.16 0.29 18.64
C ILE A 482 -1.25 0.67 19.82
N ARG A 483 -0.28 -0.20 20.15
CA ARG A 483 0.64 0.03 21.27
C ARG A 483 1.73 1.02 20.90
N SER A 484 2.06 1.96 21.79
CA SER A 484 3.14 2.93 21.59
C SER A 484 4.49 2.23 21.36
N GLY A 485 5.09 2.44 20.18
CA GLY A 485 6.31 1.79 19.74
C GLY A 485 6.10 0.51 18.92
N ASP A 486 4.88 0.22 18.48
CA ASP A 486 4.59 -0.82 17.48
C ASP A 486 4.75 -0.24 16.05
N PRO A 487 5.48 -0.90 15.12
CA PRO A 487 5.59 -0.48 13.72
C PRO A 487 4.25 -0.22 13.02
N MET A 488 3.16 -0.85 13.46
CA MET A 488 1.84 -0.64 12.89
C MET A 488 1.31 0.79 13.06
N ILE A 489 1.87 1.61 13.95
CA ILE A 489 1.49 3.03 14.10
C ILE A 489 1.75 3.81 12.81
N LEU A 490 2.88 3.59 12.13
CA LEU A 490 3.16 4.28 10.86
C LEU A 490 2.15 3.90 9.77
N SER A 491 1.70 2.65 9.72
CA SER A 491 0.65 2.22 8.79
C SER A 491 -0.70 2.89 9.11
N CYS A 492 -1.11 2.93 10.38
CA CYS A 492 -2.35 3.61 10.79
C CYS A 492 -2.33 5.13 10.52
N LEU A 493 -1.16 5.77 10.61
CA LEU A 493 -1.00 7.18 10.25
C LEU A 493 -1.15 7.40 8.73
N VAL A 494 -0.56 6.52 7.90
CA VAL A 494 -0.70 6.58 6.43
C VAL A 494 -2.16 6.28 6.00
N GLU A 495 -2.84 5.33 6.64
CA GLU A 495 -4.28 5.05 6.44
C GLU A 495 -5.16 6.27 6.73
N HIS A 496 -4.72 7.17 7.63
CA HIS A 496 -5.45 8.38 8.02
C HIS A 496 -5.02 9.65 7.27
N LEU A 497 -4.04 9.58 6.35
CA LEU A 497 -3.40 10.73 5.71
C LEU A 497 -4.38 11.77 5.15
N TYR A 498 -5.39 11.34 4.39
CA TYR A 498 -6.41 12.23 3.79
C TYR A 498 -7.72 12.30 4.60
N THR A 499 -7.66 12.09 5.92
CA THR A 499 -8.84 12.18 6.81
C THR A 499 -8.83 13.48 7.60
N GLU A 500 -10.00 13.95 8.01
CA GLU A 500 -10.18 15.14 8.87
C GLU A 500 -9.53 15.01 10.28
N LYS A 501 -8.92 13.85 10.58
CA LYS A 501 -8.14 13.61 11.81
C LYS A 501 -6.64 13.89 11.62
N MET A 502 -6.15 14.01 10.39
CA MET A 502 -4.75 14.30 10.11
C MET A 502 -4.44 15.78 10.40
N ALA A 503 -3.24 16.03 10.91
CA ALA A 503 -2.72 17.39 11.11
C ALA A 503 -1.68 17.68 10.01
N GLU A 504 -1.71 18.89 9.44
CA GLU A 504 -0.83 19.33 8.34
C GLU A 504 0.67 19.12 8.66
N ASP A 505 1.11 19.45 9.88
CA ASP A 505 2.48 19.18 10.34
C ASP A 505 2.80 17.67 10.40
N CYS A 506 1.84 16.82 10.80
CA CYS A 506 2.01 15.36 10.81
C CYS A 506 2.08 14.80 9.39
N GLU A 507 1.18 15.23 8.50
CA GLU A 507 1.16 14.85 7.08
C GLU A 507 2.52 15.10 6.42
N HIS A 508 3.07 16.29 6.59
CA HIS A 508 4.38 16.65 6.05
C HIS A 508 5.52 15.79 6.62
N ARG A 509 5.61 15.61 7.95
CA ARG A 509 6.70 14.80 8.55
C ARG A 509 6.59 13.33 8.17
N LEU A 510 5.37 12.80 8.11
CA LEU A 510 5.10 11.42 7.75
C LEU A 510 5.50 11.14 6.30
N LEU A 511 5.16 12.03 5.37
CA LEU A 511 5.51 11.88 3.95
C LEU A 511 7.01 12.05 3.69
N GLU A 512 7.69 12.96 4.41
CA GLU A 512 9.14 13.11 4.36
C GLU A 512 9.87 11.80 4.73
N LEU A 513 9.41 11.10 5.78
CA LEU A 513 9.98 9.82 6.19
C LEU A 513 9.54 8.66 5.28
N GLN A 514 8.24 8.60 4.93
CA GLN A 514 7.65 7.56 4.09
C GLN A 514 8.25 7.54 2.68
N TYR A 515 8.79 8.67 2.19
CA TYR A 515 9.59 8.72 0.97
C TYR A 515 10.74 7.69 0.99
N PHE A 516 11.46 7.56 2.10
CA PHE A 516 12.60 6.66 2.25
C PHE A 516 12.15 5.23 2.54
N ILE A 517 11.23 5.05 3.50
CA ILE A 517 10.70 3.74 3.89
C ILE A 517 10.06 3.01 2.69
N SER A 518 9.27 3.73 1.87
CA SER A 518 8.61 3.13 0.70
C SER A 518 9.59 2.70 -0.41
N ARG A 519 10.81 3.26 -0.48
CA ARG A 519 11.80 3.01 -1.54
C ARG A 519 12.75 1.85 -1.22
N ASP A 520 13.09 1.61 0.05
CA ASP A 520 13.89 0.45 0.46
C ASP A 520 13.09 -0.50 1.34
N TRP A 521 12.80 -1.69 0.81
CA TRP A 521 12.05 -2.75 1.47
C TRP A 521 12.66 -3.24 2.80
N LYS A 522 13.94 -2.91 3.08
CA LYS A 522 14.60 -3.18 4.36
C LYS A 522 14.11 -2.27 5.50
N LEU A 523 13.55 -1.11 5.17
CA LEU A 523 13.11 -0.06 6.10
C LEU A 523 11.64 -0.18 6.52
N ASP A 524 10.86 -1.07 5.87
CA ASP A 524 9.54 -1.49 6.38
C ASP A 524 9.70 -2.82 7.16
N PRO A 525 9.56 -2.80 8.50
CA PRO A 525 9.83 -4.00 9.32
C PRO A 525 8.82 -5.12 9.13
N LEU A 526 7.59 -4.81 8.70
CA LEU A 526 6.53 -5.80 8.51
C LEU A 526 6.78 -6.55 7.21
N LEU A 527 6.97 -5.81 6.11
CA LEU A 527 7.36 -6.32 4.80
C LEU A 527 8.65 -7.12 4.88
N TYR A 528 9.74 -6.56 5.44
CA TYR A 528 11.01 -7.29 5.53
C TYR A 528 10.85 -8.60 6.31
N ARG A 529 10.23 -8.56 7.50
CA ARG A 529 10.03 -9.73 8.36
C ARG A 529 9.21 -10.84 7.70
N LYS A 530 8.14 -10.51 6.96
CA LYS A 530 7.30 -11.49 6.26
C LYS A 530 7.91 -11.97 4.95
N CYS A 531 8.59 -11.09 4.20
CA CYS A 531 9.08 -11.38 2.87
C CYS A 531 10.52 -11.90 2.77
N GLN A 532 11.39 -11.75 3.79
CA GLN A 532 12.81 -12.10 3.66
C GLN A 532 13.08 -13.54 3.16
N GLY A 533 12.25 -14.52 3.56
CA GLY A 533 12.37 -15.91 3.11
C GLY A 533 11.91 -16.15 1.66
N ASP A 534 11.01 -15.31 1.14
CA ASP A 534 10.58 -15.32 -0.25
C ASP A 534 11.55 -14.52 -1.13
N ALA A 535 12.04 -13.36 -0.65
CA ALA A 535 13.06 -12.54 -1.30
C ALA A 535 14.37 -13.33 -1.51
N ALA A 536 14.84 -14.07 -0.51
CA ALA A 536 16.01 -14.93 -0.64
C ALA A 536 15.79 -16.09 -1.65
N ARG A 537 14.58 -16.66 -1.68
CA ARG A 537 14.23 -17.81 -2.56
C ARG A 537 14.00 -17.41 -4.02
N LEU A 538 13.36 -16.26 -4.26
CA LEU A 538 12.83 -15.86 -5.57
C LEU A 538 13.61 -14.68 -6.19
N CYS A 539 14.14 -13.79 -5.36
CA CYS A 539 14.83 -12.55 -5.78
C CYS A 539 16.34 -12.58 -5.47
N HIS A 540 16.85 -13.71 -4.96
CA HIS A 540 18.26 -13.96 -4.65
C HIS A 540 18.92 -12.89 -3.75
N THR A 541 18.17 -12.36 -2.78
CA THR A 541 18.69 -11.35 -1.83
C THR A 541 19.59 -11.97 -0.76
N HIS A 542 20.75 -11.34 -0.53
CA HIS A 542 21.67 -11.69 0.54
C HIS A 542 21.34 -10.87 1.82
N GLY A 543 20.52 -11.45 2.70
CA GLY A 543 20.25 -10.91 4.04
C GLY A 543 19.72 -9.47 4.12
N TRP A 544 19.88 -8.88 5.30
CA TRP A 544 19.54 -7.47 5.59
C TRP A 544 20.75 -6.55 5.43
N ASN A 545 21.93 -6.98 5.92
CA ASN A 545 23.13 -6.14 5.99
C ASN A 545 24.14 -6.35 4.84
N ASP A 546 23.97 -7.37 3.98
CA ASP A 546 24.90 -7.55 2.86
C ASP A 546 24.51 -6.59 1.72
N THR A 547 25.33 -5.55 1.50
CA THR A 547 25.16 -4.63 0.37
C THR A 547 25.65 -5.31 -0.91
N SER A 548 24.72 -5.97 -1.61
CA SER A 548 24.90 -6.29 -3.01
C SER A 548 24.77 -5.00 -3.81
N ASP A 549 25.89 -4.29 -4.00
CA ASP A 549 25.99 -2.98 -4.65
C ASP A 549 25.50 -2.98 -6.13
N LEU A 550 25.09 -4.13 -6.66
CA LEU A 550 24.57 -4.30 -8.03
C LEU A 550 23.04 -4.10 -8.15
N MET A 551 22.27 -4.01 -7.06
CA MET A 551 20.80 -4.01 -7.14
C MET A 551 20.18 -2.66 -6.70
N PRO A 552 19.47 -1.93 -7.59
CA PRO A 552 18.89 -0.62 -7.27
C PRO A 552 17.84 -0.64 -6.14
N PRO A 553 17.62 0.49 -5.44
CA PRO A 553 16.47 0.68 -4.56
C PRO A 553 15.15 0.31 -5.25
N GLY A 554 14.21 -0.25 -4.49
CA GLY A 554 12.92 -0.75 -5.00
C GLY A 554 12.96 -2.04 -5.82
N ALA A 555 14.11 -2.47 -6.38
CA ALA A 555 14.17 -3.62 -7.29
C ALA A 555 13.73 -4.96 -6.65
N VAL A 556 14.03 -5.17 -5.36
CA VAL A 556 13.54 -6.35 -4.62
C VAL A 556 12.02 -6.32 -4.50
N PHE A 557 11.43 -5.16 -4.19
CA PHE A 557 9.97 -5.02 -4.15
C PHE A 557 9.35 -5.29 -5.53
N SER A 558 9.94 -4.77 -6.62
CA SER A 558 9.49 -5.05 -7.98
C SER A 558 9.57 -6.55 -8.34
N CYS A 559 10.53 -7.29 -7.78
CA CYS A 559 10.62 -8.74 -7.92
C CYS A 559 9.52 -9.47 -7.11
N LEU A 560 9.32 -9.10 -5.84
CA LEU A 560 8.26 -9.65 -4.99
C LEU A 560 6.87 -9.40 -5.62
N TYR A 561 6.62 -8.17 -6.08
CA TYR A 561 5.43 -7.79 -6.84
C TYR A 561 5.21 -8.68 -8.06
N ARG A 562 6.23 -8.84 -8.92
CA ARG A 562 6.14 -9.68 -10.13
C ARG A 562 5.82 -11.15 -9.81
N HIS A 563 6.19 -11.65 -8.63
CA HIS A 563 5.83 -13.01 -8.19
C HIS A 563 4.45 -13.08 -7.49
N ALA A 564 3.92 -11.96 -6.96
CA ALA A 564 2.62 -11.91 -6.27
C ALA A 564 1.42 -11.93 -7.22
N TYR A 565 1.63 -11.40 -8.44
CA TYR A 565 0.62 -11.24 -9.50
C TYR A 565 0.96 -12.03 -10.78
N ARG A 566 1.79 -13.09 -10.68
CA ARG A 566 2.19 -13.88 -11.84
C ARG A 566 1.08 -14.82 -12.29
N THR A 567 0.36 -14.46 -13.35
CA THR A 567 -0.56 -15.35 -14.06
C THR A 567 0.18 -16.48 -14.78
N GLU A 568 -0.46 -17.65 -14.89
CA GLU A 568 0.17 -18.91 -15.33
C GLU A 568 0.78 -18.86 -16.74
N GLU A 569 0.27 -17.98 -17.61
CA GLU A 569 0.64 -17.92 -19.03
C GLU A 569 1.97 -17.18 -19.29
N GLN A 570 2.46 -16.35 -18.34
CA GLN A 570 3.78 -15.71 -18.44
C GLN A 570 4.94 -16.65 -18.05
N GLY A 571 4.76 -17.96 -18.26
CA GLY A 571 5.65 -19.03 -17.82
C GLY A 571 5.68 -20.21 -18.79
N ARG A 572 6.72 -20.26 -19.63
CA ARG A 572 7.08 -21.36 -20.54
C ARG A 572 6.84 -22.77 -19.94
N ARG A 573 5.69 -23.40 -20.24
CA ARG A 573 5.25 -24.78 -19.93
C ARG A 573 6.11 -25.51 -18.88
N VAL A 574 5.76 -25.39 -17.60
CA VAL A 574 6.38 -26.16 -16.50
C VAL A 574 5.38 -27.22 -15.98
N PRO A 575 5.80 -28.47 -15.70
CA PRO A 575 4.87 -29.51 -15.24
C PRO A 575 4.19 -29.20 -13.89
N THR A 576 2.95 -29.67 -13.74
CA THR A 576 2.04 -29.39 -12.61
C THR A 576 2.52 -29.90 -11.25
N SER A 577 3.58 -30.71 -11.19
CA SER A 577 4.24 -31.14 -9.94
C SER A 577 5.15 -30.08 -9.29
N SER A 578 5.19 -28.85 -9.81
CA SER A 578 6.17 -27.83 -9.40
C SER A 578 5.62 -26.45 -9.01
N LEU A 579 4.31 -26.19 -9.15
CA LEU A 579 3.71 -24.85 -8.95
C LEU A 579 4.03 -24.25 -7.56
N THR A 580 4.03 -25.08 -6.51
CA THR A 580 4.27 -24.66 -5.11
C THR A 580 5.67 -24.09 -4.85
N LYS A 581 6.59 -24.15 -5.83
CA LYS A 581 8.00 -23.72 -5.66
C LYS A 581 8.27 -22.28 -6.12
N HIS A 582 7.35 -21.63 -6.85
CA HIS A 582 7.59 -20.36 -7.55
C HIS A 582 6.70 -19.18 -7.14
N SER A 583 5.68 -19.39 -6.31
CA SER A 583 4.87 -18.34 -5.68
C SER A 583 5.48 -17.84 -4.36
N LEU A 584 4.96 -16.71 -3.86
CA LEU A 584 5.23 -16.24 -2.50
C LEU A 584 4.37 -16.96 -1.46
N SER A 585 4.75 -16.81 -0.20
CA SER A 585 3.89 -17.06 0.95
C SER A 585 2.69 -16.10 0.98
N ARG A 586 1.58 -16.55 1.58
CA ARG A 586 0.38 -15.71 1.80
C ARG A 586 0.73 -14.45 2.58
N ASP A 587 1.50 -14.60 3.66
CA ASP A 587 1.97 -13.51 4.51
C ASP A 587 2.73 -12.43 3.73
N CYS A 588 3.72 -12.81 2.90
CA CYS A 588 4.44 -11.82 2.09
C CYS A 588 3.53 -11.21 1.01
N LYS A 589 2.62 -11.96 0.39
CA LYS A 589 1.68 -11.39 -0.59
C LYS A 589 0.78 -10.31 0.05
N MET A 590 0.29 -10.51 1.27
CA MET A 590 -0.50 -9.51 2.00
C MET A 590 0.31 -8.23 2.31
N GLU A 591 1.59 -8.34 2.70
CA GLU A 591 2.44 -7.16 2.91
C GLU A 591 2.75 -6.44 1.58
N VAL A 592 2.96 -7.17 0.48
CA VAL A 592 3.10 -6.57 -0.86
C VAL A 592 1.83 -5.81 -1.26
N GLN A 593 0.64 -6.38 -0.99
CA GLN A 593 -0.65 -5.69 -1.18
C GLN A 593 -0.77 -4.42 -0.32
N ARG A 594 -0.42 -4.47 0.98
CA ARG A 594 -0.40 -3.27 1.86
C ARG A 594 0.49 -2.17 1.29
N ILE A 595 1.70 -2.49 0.85
CA ILE A 595 2.64 -1.50 0.31
C ILE A 595 2.16 -0.92 -1.02
N LEU A 596 1.49 -1.69 -1.88
CA LEU A 596 0.85 -1.16 -3.08
C LEU A 596 -0.24 -0.15 -2.73
N HIS A 597 -1.15 -0.49 -1.80
CA HIS A 597 -2.20 0.43 -1.35
C HIS A 597 -1.62 1.70 -0.69
N GLN A 598 -0.61 1.56 0.17
CA GLN A 598 0.10 2.70 0.78
C GLN A 598 0.88 3.58 -0.22
N ARG A 599 1.21 3.07 -1.41
CA ARG A 599 1.78 3.87 -2.51
C ARG A 599 0.71 4.44 -3.44
N ALA A 600 -0.43 3.77 -3.60
CA ALA A 600 -1.56 4.27 -4.39
C ALA A 600 -2.25 5.47 -3.71
N LEU A 601 -2.28 5.49 -2.37
CA LEU A 601 -2.84 6.60 -1.59
C LEU A 601 -2.16 7.95 -1.91
N ASP A 602 -0.83 8.00 -2.07
CA ASP A 602 -0.13 9.20 -2.53
C ASP A 602 0.40 9.02 -3.96
N VAL A 603 -0.33 9.55 -4.95
CA VAL A 603 0.07 9.55 -6.37
C VAL A 603 1.46 10.16 -6.60
N LYS A 604 1.98 10.96 -5.66
CA LYS A 604 3.34 11.52 -5.69
C LYS A 604 4.44 10.50 -5.30
N LEU A 605 4.09 9.23 -5.08
CA LEU A 605 5.00 8.11 -4.80
C LEU A 605 5.24 7.14 -5.97
N ASP A 606 4.74 7.37 -7.18
CA ASP A 606 5.21 6.65 -8.39
C ASP A 606 6.31 7.44 -9.14
N PRO A 607 7.60 7.02 -9.07
CA PRO A 607 8.69 7.75 -9.72
C PRO A 607 8.70 7.59 -11.24
N GLU A 608 8.02 6.58 -11.80
CA GLU A 608 7.98 6.33 -13.25
C GLU A 608 6.92 7.23 -13.91
N LEU A 609 5.78 7.43 -13.25
CA LEU A 609 4.78 8.44 -13.61
C LEU A 609 5.39 9.84 -13.55
N GLN A 610 5.96 10.23 -12.41
CA GLN A 610 6.57 11.55 -12.24
C GLN A 610 7.68 11.80 -13.29
N LYS A 611 8.58 10.83 -13.49
CA LYS A 611 9.68 10.95 -14.46
C LYS A 611 9.22 11.06 -15.92
N ARG A 612 8.09 10.45 -16.30
CA ARG A 612 7.64 10.39 -17.71
C ARG A 612 6.49 11.33 -18.05
N CYS A 613 5.68 11.76 -17.08
CA CYS A 613 4.47 12.55 -17.30
C CYS A 613 4.56 14.03 -16.90
N MET A 614 5.59 14.48 -16.17
CA MET A 614 5.69 15.88 -15.71
C MET A 614 5.58 16.94 -16.83
N THR A 615 5.97 16.63 -18.07
CA THR A 615 5.81 17.54 -19.23
C THR A 615 4.35 17.62 -19.71
N ASP A 616 3.60 16.51 -19.66
CA ASP A 616 2.19 16.49 -20.02
C ASP A 616 1.31 17.04 -18.89
N LEU A 617 1.63 16.76 -17.62
CA LEU A 617 0.98 17.36 -16.45
C LEU A 617 1.05 18.90 -16.50
N GLY A 618 2.24 19.47 -16.70
CA GLY A 618 2.42 20.93 -16.81
C GLY A 618 1.81 21.56 -18.07
N LYS A 619 1.30 20.77 -19.01
CA LYS A 619 0.70 21.22 -20.28
C LYS A 619 -0.83 21.09 -20.29
N TRP A 620 -1.36 20.02 -19.70
CA TRP A 620 -2.79 19.67 -19.75
C TRP A 620 -3.49 19.76 -18.38
N CYS A 621 -2.72 19.74 -17.28
CA CYS A 621 -3.24 19.51 -15.92
C CYS A 621 -2.80 20.59 -14.92
N SER A 622 -2.40 21.78 -15.39
CA SER A 622 -1.96 22.91 -14.56
C SER A 622 -2.97 23.35 -13.49
N ASP A 623 -4.25 23.04 -13.71
CA ASP A 623 -5.39 23.54 -12.93
C ASP A 623 -6.02 22.42 -12.06
N LYS A 624 -5.50 21.18 -12.11
CA LYS A 624 -5.93 19.99 -11.36
C LYS A 624 -4.78 19.50 -10.45
N THR A 625 -4.40 20.29 -9.45
CA THR A 625 -3.15 20.09 -8.67
C THR A 625 -3.29 19.36 -7.33
N ASP A 626 -4.49 18.92 -6.96
CA ASP A 626 -4.68 18.17 -5.71
C ASP A 626 -4.28 16.69 -5.89
N THR A 627 -3.87 16.03 -4.80
CA THR A 627 -3.50 14.60 -4.79
C THR A 627 -4.63 13.73 -5.31
N GLY A 628 -4.36 12.97 -6.39
CA GLY A 628 -5.33 12.13 -7.11
C GLY A 628 -5.82 12.76 -8.42
N GLN A 629 -6.09 14.07 -8.45
CA GLN A 629 -6.62 14.75 -9.65
C GLN A 629 -5.61 14.78 -10.81
N GLU A 630 -4.31 14.74 -10.50
CA GLU A 630 -3.21 14.63 -11.47
C GLU A 630 -3.37 13.38 -12.36
N LEU A 631 -3.70 12.22 -11.78
CA LEU A 631 -3.90 10.98 -12.51
C LEU A 631 -5.23 10.97 -13.28
N GLU A 632 -6.32 11.43 -12.65
CA GLU A 632 -7.62 11.63 -13.31
C GLU A 632 -7.46 12.50 -14.58
N CYS A 633 -6.68 13.58 -14.50
CA CYS A 633 -6.38 14.46 -15.63
C CYS A 633 -5.55 13.79 -16.74
N LEU A 634 -4.56 12.97 -16.38
CA LEU A 634 -3.81 12.19 -17.36
C LEU A 634 -4.69 11.10 -18.02
N GLN A 635 -5.60 10.49 -17.28
CA GLN A 635 -6.60 9.56 -17.82
C GLN A 635 -7.61 10.28 -18.72
N ASP A 636 -8.03 11.50 -18.39
CA ASP A 636 -8.82 12.40 -19.25
C ASP A 636 -8.11 12.61 -20.60
N HIS A 637 -6.86 13.09 -20.56
CA HIS A 637 -6.06 13.49 -21.73
C HIS A 637 -5.24 12.35 -22.38
N LEU A 638 -5.54 11.08 -22.11
CA LEU A 638 -4.77 9.91 -22.59
C LEU A 638 -4.48 9.90 -24.11
N GLU A 639 -5.38 10.45 -24.93
CA GLU A 639 -5.18 10.52 -26.39
C GLU A 639 -4.19 11.63 -26.83
N ASP A 640 -3.91 12.60 -25.95
CA ASP A 640 -3.04 13.76 -26.16
C ASP A 640 -1.62 13.60 -25.57
N LEU A 641 -1.43 12.67 -24.61
CA LEU A 641 -0.16 12.45 -23.90
C LEU A 641 0.98 11.96 -24.81
N VAL A 642 2.22 12.31 -24.50
CA VAL A 642 3.41 11.70 -25.12
C VAL A 642 3.42 10.19 -24.83
N SER A 643 3.83 9.36 -25.80
CA SER A 643 3.80 7.89 -25.70
C SER A 643 4.43 7.34 -24.43
N SER A 644 5.57 7.90 -24.00
CA SER A 644 6.27 7.50 -22.77
C SER A 644 5.46 7.71 -21.49
N CYS A 645 4.57 8.71 -21.45
CA CYS A 645 3.62 8.92 -20.36
C CYS A 645 2.38 8.04 -20.55
N ARG A 646 1.81 8.03 -21.75
CA ARG A 646 0.63 7.26 -22.15
C ARG A 646 0.76 5.77 -21.82
N ASP A 647 1.94 5.19 -22.03
CA ASP A 647 2.23 3.79 -21.71
C ASP A 647 2.27 3.53 -20.19
N VAL A 648 2.69 4.50 -19.35
CA VAL A 648 2.65 4.35 -17.88
C VAL A 648 1.23 4.50 -17.37
N VAL A 649 0.54 5.58 -17.74
CA VAL A 649 -0.86 5.84 -17.35
C VAL A 649 -1.75 4.68 -17.77
N GLY A 650 -1.62 4.21 -19.01
CA GLY A 650 -2.39 3.06 -19.50
C GLY A 650 -2.05 1.74 -18.81
N ASN A 651 -0.82 1.53 -18.30
CA ASN A 651 -0.50 0.36 -17.49
C ASN A 651 -1.08 0.47 -16.07
N LEU A 652 -1.18 1.68 -15.51
CA LEU A 652 -1.76 1.93 -14.19
C LEU A 652 -3.28 1.76 -14.22
N THR A 653 -3.97 2.35 -15.20
CA THR A 653 -5.41 2.12 -15.46
C THR A 653 -5.74 0.65 -15.78
N GLU A 654 -4.82 -0.08 -16.44
CA GLU A 654 -4.98 -1.52 -16.65
C GLU A 654 -4.94 -2.31 -15.32
N LEU A 655 -4.17 -1.86 -14.32
CA LEU A 655 -4.10 -2.44 -12.97
C LEU A 655 -5.29 -2.04 -12.10
N GLU A 656 -5.71 -0.77 -12.11
CA GLU A 656 -6.95 -0.29 -11.45
C GLU A 656 -8.19 -1.10 -11.91
N SER A 657 -8.16 -1.62 -13.14
CA SER A 657 -9.24 -2.45 -13.68
C SER A 657 -9.19 -3.93 -13.26
N GLU A 658 -8.04 -4.40 -12.74
CA GLU A 658 -7.85 -5.73 -12.14
C GLU A 658 -8.18 -5.69 -10.64
N ASP A 659 -7.74 -4.65 -9.94
CA ASP A 659 -7.96 -4.42 -8.51
C ASP A 659 -8.38 -2.96 -8.25
N ILE A 660 -9.69 -2.73 -8.08
CA ILE A 660 -10.22 -1.37 -7.91
C ILE A 660 -9.91 -0.77 -6.52
N GLN A 661 -9.28 -1.54 -5.61
CA GLN A 661 -8.77 -1.02 -4.32
C GLN A 661 -7.52 -0.13 -4.46
N ILE A 662 -6.98 -0.01 -5.68
CA ILE A 662 -5.96 0.98 -6.05
C ILE A 662 -6.57 2.39 -6.08
N GLU A 663 -7.81 2.54 -6.56
CA GLU A 663 -8.47 3.85 -6.71
C GLU A 663 -9.20 4.24 -5.40
N ALA A 664 -8.41 4.69 -4.43
CA ALA A 664 -8.84 4.93 -3.06
C ALA A 664 -9.89 6.04 -2.89
N LEU A 665 -9.96 7.04 -3.79
CA LEU A 665 -10.99 8.08 -3.73
C LEU A 665 -12.36 7.51 -4.12
N LEU A 666 -12.39 6.65 -5.14
CA LEU A 666 -13.60 5.92 -5.53
C LEU A 666 -14.08 4.99 -4.41
N ILE A 667 -13.20 4.13 -3.88
CA ILE A 667 -13.58 3.18 -2.81
C ILE A 667 -14.15 3.91 -1.60
N ARG A 668 -13.48 4.98 -1.13
CA ARG A 668 -13.97 5.79 0.00
C ARG A 668 -15.32 6.45 -0.29
N ALA A 669 -15.59 6.85 -1.53
CA ALA A 669 -16.92 7.33 -1.90
C ALA A 669 -17.96 6.18 -1.94
N CYS A 670 -17.55 4.99 -2.36
CA CYS A 670 -18.42 3.83 -2.60
C CYS A 670 -18.68 2.95 -1.38
N GLU A 671 -17.93 3.12 -0.29
CA GLU A 671 -18.01 2.37 0.97
C GLU A 671 -19.44 1.99 1.44
N PRO A 672 -20.45 2.88 1.41
CA PRO A 672 -21.81 2.52 1.84
C PRO A 672 -22.49 1.48 0.93
N VAL A 673 -22.15 1.44 -0.36
CA VAL A 673 -22.64 0.42 -1.31
C VAL A 673 -21.84 -0.86 -1.16
N ILE A 674 -20.53 -0.75 -0.94
CA ILE A 674 -19.64 -1.90 -0.74
C ILE A 674 -20.12 -2.73 0.45
N GLN A 675 -20.31 -2.10 1.62
CA GLN A 675 -20.81 -2.76 2.82
C GLN A 675 -22.23 -3.32 2.67
N ALA A 676 -23.12 -2.63 1.95
CA ALA A 676 -24.53 -3.02 1.85
C ALA A 676 -24.83 -4.09 0.79
N HIS A 677 -24.10 -4.09 -0.33
CA HIS A 677 -24.43 -4.90 -1.53
C HIS A 677 -23.26 -5.73 -2.08
N CYS A 678 -22.00 -5.41 -1.75
CA CYS A 678 -20.81 -6.06 -2.32
C CYS A 678 -19.87 -6.73 -1.29
N HIS A 679 -20.29 -6.87 -0.03
CA HIS A 679 -19.48 -7.44 1.06
C HIS A 679 -18.88 -8.83 0.72
N ASP A 680 -19.70 -9.75 0.20
CA ASP A 680 -19.29 -11.09 -0.28
C ASP A 680 -18.15 -11.04 -1.33
N VAL A 681 -17.96 -9.91 -2.00
CA VAL A 681 -16.94 -9.68 -3.03
C VAL A 681 -15.72 -8.97 -2.42
N ALA A 682 -15.94 -7.94 -1.60
CA ALA A 682 -14.89 -7.17 -0.93
C ALA A 682 -14.07 -7.98 0.09
N ASP A 683 -14.68 -8.98 0.74
CA ASP A 683 -13.99 -9.90 1.67
C ASP A 683 -13.08 -10.92 0.95
N ASN A 684 -13.13 -11.04 -0.39
CA ASN A 684 -12.26 -11.93 -1.14
C ASN A 684 -10.86 -11.30 -1.34
N GLN A 685 -9.81 -12.03 -0.94
CA GLN A 685 -8.41 -11.58 -0.91
C GLN A 685 -7.76 -11.31 -2.28
N VAL A 686 -8.52 -11.39 -3.37
CA VAL A 686 -8.12 -11.09 -4.75
C VAL A 686 -9.35 -10.56 -5.48
N ASP A 687 -9.39 -9.26 -5.76
CA ASP A 687 -10.29 -8.71 -6.79
C ASP A 687 -9.78 -9.11 -8.18
N THR A 688 -10.68 -9.36 -9.13
CA THR A 688 -10.35 -9.54 -10.56
C THR A 688 -11.25 -8.67 -11.45
N GLY A 689 -11.56 -7.47 -10.97
CA GLY A 689 -12.63 -6.60 -11.48
C GLY A 689 -14.04 -7.06 -11.05
N ASP A 690 -14.14 -7.85 -9.98
CA ASP A 690 -15.39 -8.33 -9.38
C ASP A 690 -16.06 -7.26 -8.52
N LEU A 691 -15.26 -6.54 -7.72
CA LEU A 691 -15.78 -5.46 -6.89
C LEU A 691 -16.33 -4.32 -7.76
N MET A 692 -15.62 -3.98 -8.85
CA MET A 692 -16.09 -2.94 -9.77
C MET A 692 -17.33 -3.37 -10.58
N GLU A 693 -17.41 -4.63 -11.01
CA GLU A 693 -18.66 -5.16 -11.62
C GLU A 693 -19.83 -5.06 -10.63
N CYS A 694 -19.61 -5.37 -9.34
CA CYS A 694 -20.64 -5.23 -8.31
C CYS A 694 -21.07 -3.77 -8.08
N LEU A 695 -20.13 -2.81 -8.12
CA LEU A 695 -20.44 -1.38 -8.04
C LEU A 695 -21.25 -0.89 -9.23
N VAL A 696 -20.90 -1.30 -10.46
CA VAL A 696 -21.67 -0.99 -11.68
C VAL A 696 -23.08 -1.60 -11.61
N GLN A 697 -23.21 -2.86 -11.21
CA GLN A 697 -24.52 -3.51 -11.04
C GLN A 697 -25.41 -2.84 -9.97
N ASN A 698 -24.82 -2.11 -9.01
CA ASN A 698 -25.50 -1.42 -7.91
C ASN A 698 -25.49 0.13 -8.02
N LYS A 699 -25.10 0.68 -9.18
CA LYS A 699 -25.02 2.12 -9.53
C LYS A 699 -26.31 2.94 -9.30
N HIS A 700 -27.43 2.31 -8.95
CA HIS A 700 -28.72 2.95 -8.72
C HIS A 700 -29.42 2.51 -7.42
N GLN A 701 -28.69 1.88 -6.49
CA GLN A 701 -29.19 1.60 -5.14
C GLN A 701 -29.29 2.90 -4.33
N LYS A 702 -30.05 2.90 -3.22
CA LYS A 702 -30.23 4.10 -2.38
C LYS A 702 -28.94 4.50 -1.66
N GLU A 703 -28.09 3.54 -1.39
CA GLU A 703 -26.80 3.69 -0.71
C GLU A 703 -25.73 4.33 -1.63
N MET A 704 -26.00 4.38 -2.94
CA MET A 704 -25.13 4.97 -3.96
C MET A 704 -25.23 6.51 -3.92
N ASN A 705 -24.29 7.14 -3.20
CA ASN A 705 -24.19 8.59 -3.16
C ASN A 705 -23.67 9.17 -4.49
N GLU A 706 -23.85 10.48 -4.69
CA GLU A 706 -23.48 11.17 -5.93
C GLU A 706 -21.98 11.06 -6.25
N LYS A 707 -21.10 11.07 -5.25
CA LYS A 707 -19.64 10.97 -5.46
C LYS A 707 -19.25 9.62 -6.04
N CYS A 708 -19.73 8.51 -5.46
CA CYS A 708 -19.48 7.17 -6.02
C CYS A 708 -20.17 7.00 -7.38
N SER A 709 -21.41 7.48 -7.55
CA SER A 709 -22.12 7.40 -8.83
C SER A 709 -21.37 8.11 -9.97
N VAL A 710 -20.82 9.30 -9.69
CA VAL A 710 -19.95 10.04 -10.62
C VAL A 710 -18.63 9.29 -10.85
N GLY A 711 -17.95 8.82 -9.80
CA GLY A 711 -16.68 8.10 -9.91
C GLY A 711 -16.78 6.78 -10.69
N VAL A 712 -17.79 5.94 -10.41
CA VAL A 712 -18.06 4.71 -11.16
C VAL A 712 -18.34 5.04 -12.63
N THR A 713 -19.08 6.12 -12.91
CA THR A 713 -19.33 6.58 -14.28
C THR A 713 -18.06 7.10 -14.97
N HIS A 714 -17.19 7.83 -14.27
CA HIS A 714 -15.91 8.29 -14.79
C HIS A 714 -15.04 7.09 -15.17
N PHE A 715 -14.90 6.10 -14.28
CA PHE A 715 -14.13 4.89 -14.55
C PHE A 715 -14.69 4.13 -15.77
N GLN A 716 -16.01 3.93 -15.86
CA GLN A 716 -16.64 3.33 -17.05
C GLN A 716 -16.32 4.11 -18.34
N LEU A 717 -16.27 5.45 -18.31
CA LEU A 717 -15.88 6.28 -19.45
C LEU A 717 -14.39 6.14 -19.79
N VAL A 718 -13.50 6.07 -18.80
CA VAL A 718 -12.07 5.78 -19.01
C VAL A 718 -11.89 4.40 -19.66
N GLN A 719 -12.62 3.37 -19.20
CA GLN A 719 -12.57 2.04 -19.81
C GLN A 719 -12.89 2.06 -21.31
N MET A 720 -13.68 3.02 -21.80
CA MET A 720 -14.04 3.07 -23.22
C MET A 720 -12.83 3.40 -24.13
N LYS A 721 -11.77 4.01 -23.59
CA LYS A 721 -10.61 4.53 -24.36
C LYS A 721 -9.65 3.43 -24.85
N ASP A 722 -9.48 2.33 -24.12
CA ASP A 722 -8.69 1.15 -24.55
C ASP A 722 -9.31 -0.13 -23.98
N PHE A 723 -9.51 -1.15 -24.83
CA PHE A 723 -10.15 -2.41 -24.42
C PHE A 723 -9.41 -3.15 -23.28
N ARG A 724 -8.12 -2.83 -23.06
CA ARG A 724 -7.33 -3.37 -21.96
C ARG A 724 -7.78 -2.90 -20.57
N PHE A 725 -8.40 -1.73 -20.49
CA PHE A 725 -8.86 -1.11 -19.25
C PHE A 725 -10.17 -1.72 -18.70
N SER A 726 -10.76 -2.71 -19.38
CA SER A 726 -11.64 -3.69 -18.73
C SER A 726 -10.87 -4.99 -18.62
N TYR A 727 -10.33 -5.29 -17.43
CA TYR A 727 -9.59 -6.52 -17.17
C TYR A 727 -10.39 -7.77 -17.58
N LYS A 728 -11.67 -7.84 -17.20
CA LYS A 728 -12.57 -8.95 -17.55
C LYS A 728 -12.77 -9.07 -19.06
N PHE A 729 -12.99 -7.97 -19.78
CA PHE A 729 -13.12 -7.99 -21.25
C PHE A 729 -11.82 -8.43 -21.92
N LYS A 730 -10.70 -7.82 -21.56
CA LYS A 730 -9.34 -8.21 -21.98
C LYS A 730 -9.10 -9.72 -21.77
N MET A 731 -9.32 -10.21 -20.55
CA MET A 731 -9.07 -11.62 -20.20
C MET A 731 -10.11 -12.59 -20.82
N ALA A 732 -11.27 -12.10 -21.28
CA ALA A 732 -12.25 -12.90 -22.01
C ALA A 732 -12.04 -12.91 -23.55
N CYS A 733 -11.57 -11.80 -24.13
CA CYS A 733 -11.63 -11.54 -25.57
C CYS A 733 -10.26 -11.31 -26.27
N LYS A 734 -9.15 -11.07 -25.56
CA LYS A 734 -7.85 -10.66 -26.17
C LYS A 734 -7.42 -11.48 -27.41
N GLU A 735 -7.59 -12.79 -27.40
CA GLU A 735 -7.25 -13.65 -28.56
C GLU A 735 -8.18 -13.44 -29.76
N ASP A 736 -9.47 -13.22 -29.52
CA ASP A 736 -10.46 -12.90 -30.55
C ASP A 736 -10.22 -11.49 -31.12
N VAL A 737 -9.88 -10.51 -30.28
CA VAL A 737 -9.53 -9.13 -30.71
C VAL A 737 -8.32 -9.14 -31.64
N LEU A 738 -7.22 -9.78 -31.23
CA LEU A 738 -5.99 -9.84 -32.02
C LEU A 738 -6.15 -10.56 -33.37
N ARG A 739 -7.17 -11.41 -33.50
CA ARG A 739 -7.44 -12.22 -34.71
C ARG A 739 -8.52 -11.63 -35.63
N LEU A 740 -9.52 -10.94 -35.07
CA LEU A 740 -10.71 -10.45 -35.80
C LEU A 740 -10.76 -8.93 -35.96
N CYS A 741 -10.11 -8.18 -35.06
CA CYS A 741 -10.21 -6.71 -34.95
C CYS A 741 -8.83 -6.04 -34.98
N PRO A 742 -8.00 -6.28 -36.01
CA PRO A 742 -6.62 -5.79 -36.07
C PRO A 742 -6.56 -4.25 -36.09
N ASN A 743 -5.57 -3.69 -35.40
CA ASN A 743 -5.30 -2.25 -35.22
C ASN A 743 -6.38 -1.46 -34.45
N ILE A 744 -7.45 -2.09 -33.97
CA ILE A 744 -8.47 -1.44 -33.14
C ILE A 744 -8.01 -1.47 -31.67
N LYS A 745 -8.12 -0.32 -30.97
CA LYS A 745 -7.78 -0.19 -29.54
C LYS A 745 -8.95 0.21 -28.64
N LYS A 746 -9.81 1.14 -29.06
CA LYS A 746 -10.91 1.63 -28.20
C LYS A 746 -11.90 0.51 -27.89
N LYS A 747 -12.37 0.42 -26.65
CA LYS A 747 -13.26 -0.66 -26.18
C LYS A 747 -14.57 -0.68 -26.99
N VAL A 748 -15.13 0.50 -27.29
CA VAL A 748 -16.31 0.69 -28.15
C VAL A 748 -16.13 0.02 -29.51
N ASP A 749 -15.06 0.37 -30.22
CA ASP A 749 -14.78 -0.13 -31.57
C ASP A 749 -14.52 -1.64 -31.60
N VAL A 750 -13.88 -2.17 -30.55
CA VAL A 750 -13.67 -3.61 -30.36
C VAL A 750 -14.99 -4.34 -30.11
N VAL A 751 -15.87 -3.80 -29.25
CA VAL A 751 -17.21 -4.36 -29.01
C VAL A 751 -18.02 -4.38 -30.31
N LEU A 752 -18.09 -3.26 -31.05
CA LEU A 752 -18.79 -3.18 -32.34
C LEU A 752 -18.22 -4.12 -33.41
N CYS A 753 -16.90 -4.31 -33.44
CA CYS A 753 -16.24 -5.26 -34.33
C CYS A 753 -16.65 -6.71 -34.03
N LEU A 754 -16.58 -7.11 -32.76
CA LEU A 754 -16.90 -8.48 -32.31
C LEU A 754 -18.41 -8.76 -32.39
N SER A 755 -19.27 -7.81 -32.02
CA SER A 755 -20.73 -7.96 -32.10
C SER A 755 -21.20 -8.09 -33.54
N SER A 756 -20.66 -7.28 -34.46
CA SER A 756 -20.96 -7.41 -35.89
C SER A 756 -20.48 -8.76 -36.46
N ALA A 757 -19.38 -9.34 -35.95
CA ALA A 757 -18.98 -10.70 -36.30
C ALA A 757 -20.00 -11.75 -35.80
N VAL A 758 -20.42 -11.69 -34.53
CA VAL A 758 -21.42 -12.59 -33.92
C VAL A 758 -22.79 -12.48 -34.59
N ARG A 759 -23.20 -11.26 -34.95
CA ARG A 759 -24.43 -10.97 -35.70
C ARG A 759 -24.38 -11.55 -37.11
N ASN A 760 -23.28 -11.35 -37.85
CA ASN A 760 -23.17 -11.85 -39.21
C ASN A 760 -23.15 -13.39 -39.24
N ASP A 761 -22.42 -14.03 -38.33
CA ASP A 761 -22.41 -15.49 -38.18
C ASP A 761 -23.80 -16.02 -37.78
N THR A 762 -24.53 -15.28 -36.94
CA THR A 762 -25.93 -15.56 -36.56
C THR A 762 -26.87 -15.49 -37.76
N LEU A 763 -26.81 -14.42 -38.56
CA LEU A 763 -27.72 -14.18 -39.68
C LEU A 763 -27.46 -15.14 -40.86
N GLN A 764 -26.23 -15.64 -40.99
CA GLN A 764 -25.85 -16.65 -41.98
C GLN A 764 -26.10 -18.10 -41.50
N GLU A 765 -26.69 -18.28 -40.31
CA GLU A 765 -26.94 -19.59 -39.67
C GLU A 765 -25.67 -20.47 -39.61
N ALA A 766 -24.52 -19.83 -39.35
CA ALA A 766 -23.21 -20.48 -39.35
C ALA A 766 -23.10 -21.57 -38.28
N ARG A 767 -22.57 -22.74 -38.68
CA ARG A 767 -22.46 -23.94 -37.82
C ARG A 767 -21.59 -23.73 -36.57
N GLU A 768 -20.60 -22.85 -36.66
CA GLU A 768 -19.73 -22.42 -35.56
C GLU A 768 -19.57 -20.90 -35.65
N GLN A 769 -19.61 -20.20 -34.51
CA GLN A 769 -19.39 -18.75 -34.46
C GLN A 769 -17.90 -18.46 -34.27
N ARG A 770 -17.39 -17.46 -35.00
CA ARG A 770 -15.96 -17.12 -35.05
C ARG A 770 -15.41 -16.58 -33.73
N VAL A 771 -16.24 -16.00 -32.86
CA VAL A 771 -15.85 -15.46 -31.55
C VAL A 771 -15.98 -16.57 -30.48
N SER A 772 -15.02 -16.68 -29.57
CA SER A 772 -15.02 -17.72 -28.53
C SER A 772 -16.23 -17.65 -27.60
N LEU A 773 -16.58 -18.76 -26.93
CA LEU A 773 -17.70 -18.78 -25.98
C LEU A 773 -17.41 -17.94 -24.72
N LYS A 774 -16.14 -17.80 -24.31
CA LYS A 774 -15.72 -16.93 -23.20
C LYS A 774 -15.95 -15.46 -23.57
N CYS A 775 -15.43 -15.04 -24.73
CA CYS A 775 -15.62 -13.68 -25.22
C CYS A 775 -17.10 -13.35 -25.46
N ARG A 776 -17.87 -14.23 -26.13
CA ARG A 776 -19.32 -14.02 -26.38
C ARG A 776 -20.20 -13.90 -25.13
N LYS A 777 -19.70 -14.29 -23.95
CA LYS A 777 -20.38 -14.02 -22.67
C LYS A 777 -20.06 -12.63 -22.16
N GLN A 778 -18.78 -12.27 -22.07
CA GLN A 778 -18.36 -10.95 -21.58
C GLN A 778 -18.79 -9.83 -22.53
N LEU A 779 -18.71 -10.04 -23.84
CA LEU A 779 -19.15 -9.09 -24.87
C LEU A 779 -20.59 -8.60 -24.62
N ARG A 780 -21.51 -9.50 -24.27
CA ARG A 780 -22.90 -9.14 -23.93
C ARG A 780 -23.01 -8.27 -22.67
N VAL A 781 -22.11 -8.45 -21.70
CA VAL A 781 -22.05 -7.60 -20.50
C VAL A 781 -21.64 -6.19 -20.91
N GLU A 782 -20.59 -6.06 -21.73
CA GLU A 782 -20.15 -4.76 -22.24
C GLU A 782 -21.22 -4.08 -23.12
N GLU A 783 -21.90 -4.83 -24.01
CA GLU A 783 -22.99 -4.30 -24.85
C GLU A 783 -24.19 -3.81 -24.01
N LEU A 784 -24.52 -4.52 -22.94
CA LEU A 784 -25.62 -4.18 -22.01
C LEU A 784 -25.25 -3.03 -21.06
N GLU A 785 -23.98 -2.90 -20.66
CA GLU A 785 -23.49 -1.73 -19.92
C GLU A 785 -23.44 -0.48 -20.79
N MET A 786 -23.02 -0.62 -22.06
CA MET A 786 -23.02 0.51 -23.01
C MET A 786 -24.43 1.07 -23.26
N SER A 787 -25.49 0.26 -23.15
CA SER A 787 -26.88 0.74 -23.27
C SER A 787 -27.49 1.29 -21.96
N GLU A 788 -26.73 1.34 -20.85
CA GLU A 788 -27.13 2.00 -19.59
C GLU A 788 -27.08 3.52 -19.68
N ASP A 789 -26.04 4.08 -20.32
CA ASP A 789 -25.84 5.52 -20.50
C ASP A 789 -25.35 5.81 -21.91
N ILE A 790 -26.08 6.68 -22.62
CA ILE A 790 -25.72 7.16 -23.98
C ILE A 790 -24.28 7.68 -24.09
N ARG A 791 -23.68 8.17 -22.99
CA ARG A 791 -22.29 8.63 -22.95
C ARG A 791 -21.26 7.51 -23.15
N LEU A 792 -21.63 6.26 -22.92
CA LEU A 792 -20.79 5.07 -23.14
C LEU A 792 -20.75 4.62 -24.62
N GLU A 793 -21.63 5.17 -25.47
CA GLU A 793 -21.54 5.09 -26.94
C GLU A 793 -21.31 6.49 -27.53
N PRO A 794 -20.05 6.99 -27.60
CA PRO A 794 -19.75 8.36 -28.05
C PRO A 794 -20.33 8.70 -29.43
N ASP A 795 -20.34 7.71 -30.33
CA ASP A 795 -20.80 7.84 -31.71
C ASP A 795 -22.33 8.07 -31.81
N LEU A 796 -23.11 7.58 -30.83
CA LEU A 796 -24.53 7.90 -30.64
C LEU A 796 -24.70 9.22 -29.88
N TYR A 797 -23.93 9.45 -28.81
CA TYR A 797 -23.99 10.68 -28.02
C TYR A 797 -23.76 11.92 -28.87
N ASP A 798 -22.65 12.01 -29.62
CA ASP A 798 -22.35 13.19 -30.45
C ASP A 798 -23.32 13.33 -31.63
N SER A 799 -23.86 12.21 -32.15
CA SER A 799 -24.93 12.23 -33.16
C SER A 799 -26.26 12.80 -32.62
N CYS A 800 -26.51 12.69 -31.31
CA CYS A 800 -27.74 13.13 -30.64
C CYS A 800 -27.59 14.36 -29.73
N LYS A 801 -26.37 14.89 -29.55
CA LYS A 801 -26.02 15.94 -28.57
C LYS A 801 -26.92 17.17 -28.63
N SER A 802 -27.20 17.67 -29.83
CA SER A 802 -28.08 18.82 -30.06
C SER A 802 -29.57 18.53 -29.82
N ASP A 803 -30.00 17.28 -30.00
CA ASP A 803 -31.36 16.85 -29.69
C ASP A 803 -31.54 16.63 -28.18
N ILE A 804 -30.53 16.08 -27.48
CA ILE A 804 -30.49 15.95 -26.01
C ILE A 804 -30.71 17.31 -25.35
N SER A 805 -29.90 18.32 -25.69
CA SER A 805 -30.02 19.68 -25.11
C SER A 805 -31.33 20.39 -25.44
N ARG A 806 -32.03 19.99 -26.52
CA ARG A 806 -33.25 20.64 -27.01
C ARG A 806 -34.55 19.95 -26.57
N LEU A 807 -34.52 18.63 -26.37
CA LEU A 807 -35.72 17.80 -26.18
C LEU A 807 -35.71 16.99 -24.87
N CYS A 808 -34.54 16.73 -24.28
CA CYS A 808 -34.36 15.86 -23.11
C CYS A 808 -33.51 16.52 -22.00
N SER A 809 -33.42 17.85 -21.96
CA SER A 809 -32.55 18.59 -21.03
C SER A 809 -32.89 18.43 -19.55
N SER A 810 -34.11 17.99 -19.22
CA SER A 810 -34.55 17.68 -17.85
C SER A 810 -34.47 16.20 -17.50
N VAL A 811 -33.80 15.37 -18.32
CA VAL A 811 -33.68 13.92 -18.12
C VAL A 811 -32.29 13.60 -17.57
N ALA A 812 -32.23 12.75 -16.56
CA ALA A 812 -30.96 12.32 -15.98
C ALA A 812 -30.19 11.39 -16.95
N PHE A 813 -28.87 11.39 -16.82
CA PHE A 813 -28.01 10.41 -17.48
C PHE A 813 -28.04 9.06 -16.74
N GLY A 814 -27.57 8.03 -17.43
CA GLY A 814 -27.70 6.64 -16.98
C GLY A 814 -29.15 6.15 -16.96
N ASN A 815 -29.36 5.00 -16.31
CA ASN A 815 -30.65 4.33 -16.15
C ASN A 815 -31.39 4.05 -17.49
N ALA A 816 -30.70 4.09 -18.63
CA ALA A 816 -31.23 4.22 -20.00
C ALA A 816 -32.25 5.36 -20.23
N GLN A 817 -32.37 6.33 -19.30
CA GLN A 817 -33.45 7.33 -19.33
C GLN A 817 -33.31 8.29 -20.52
N MET A 818 -32.09 8.77 -20.79
CA MET A 818 -31.81 9.65 -21.93
C MET A 818 -32.13 8.96 -23.27
N ILE A 819 -31.77 7.69 -23.42
CA ILE A 819 -32.06 6.86 -24.59
C ILE A 819 -33.57 6.68 -24.76
N GLU A 820 -34.31 6.38 -23.69
CA GLU A 820 -35.76 6.25 -23.72
C GLU A 820 -36.48 7.56 -24.06
N CYS A 821 -35.96 8.72 -23.66
CA CYS A 821 -36.47 10.04 -24.06
C CYS A 821 -36.30 10.26 -25.58
N LEU A 822 -35.12 9.99 -26.13
CA LEU A 822 -34.88 10.10 -27.58
C LEU A 822 -35.78 9.14 -28.38
N LYS A 823 -35.98 7.90 -27.90
CA LYS A 823 -36.91 6.93 -28.48
C LYS A 823 -38.39 7.36 -28.45
N GLU A 824 -38.77 8.25 -27.52
CA GLU A 824 -40.12 8.85 -27.48
C GLU A 824 -40.23 10.08 -28.40
N GLN A 825 -39.17 10.89 -28.50
CA GLN A 825 -39.16 12.13 -29.29
C GLN A 825 -38.80 11.95 -30.78
N LYS A 826 -38.66 10.70 -31.27
CA LYS A 826 -38.35 10.28 -32.66
C LYS A 826 -38.67 11.28 -33.77
N LYS A 827 -39.93 11.73 -33.85
CA LYS A 827 -40.41 12.59 -34.96
C LYS A 827 -39.73 13.97 -34.99
N LEU A 828 -39.27 14.46 -33.84
CA LEU A 828 -38.62 15.75 -33.65
C LEU A 828 -37.08 15.70 -33.72
N LEU A 829 -36.47 14.51 -33.68
CA LEU A 829 -35.01 14.33 -33.74
C LEU A 829 -34.40 14.80 -35.07
N SER A 830 -33.15 15.25 -35.04
CA SER A 830 -32.32 15.41 -36.23
C SER A 830 -32.19 14.10 -37.02
N VAL A 831 -31.89 14.18 -38.32
CA VAL A 831 -31.79 12.98 -39.20
C VAL A 831 -30.70 12.02 -38.69
N ARG A 832 -29.54 12.54 -38.28
CA ARG A 832 -28.41 11.72 -37.77
C ARG A 832 -28.78 10.99 -36.47
N CYS A 833 -29.30 11.71 -35.47
CA CYS A 833 -29.75 11.09 -34.23
C CYS A 833 -30.84 10.04 -34.47
N ARG A 834 -31.81 10.34 -35.34
CA ARG A 834 -32.91 9.44 -35.71
C ARG A 834 -32.41 8.15 -36.36
N GLN A 835 -31.46 8.22 -37.30
CA GLN A 835 -30.83 7.06 -37.92
C GLN A 835 -30.10 6.17 -36.89
N LYS A 836 -29.33 6.79 -35.99
CA LYS A 836 -28.61 6.09 -34.90
C LYS A 836 -29.57 5.40 -33.92
N ILE A 837 -30.58 6.13 -33.41
CA ILE A 837 -31.61 5.60 -32.50
C ILE A 837 -32.42 4.47 -33.16
N PHE A 838 -32.72 4.56 -34.47
CA PHE A 838 -33.41 3.48 -35.18
C PHE A 838 -32.57 2.20 -35.27
N ARG A 839 -31.26 2.30 -35.53
CA ARG A 839 -30.35 1.14 -35.56
C ARG A 839 -30.23 0.47 -34.20
N LEU A 840 -30.07 1.26 -33.13
CA LEU A 840 -30.10 0.75 -31.74
C LEU A 840 -31.39 -0.03 -31.47
N GLN A 841 -32.54 0.46 -31.93
CA GLN A 841 -33.82 -0.26 -31.78
C GLN A 841 -33.94 -1.51 -32.67
N GLU A 842 -33.31 -1.55 -33.85
CA GLU A 842 -33.24 -2.76 -34.68
C GLU A 842 -32.41 -3.86 -34.01
N GLU A 843 -31.34 -3.47 -33.29
CA GLU A 843 -30.47 -4.36 -32.53
C GLU A 843 -31.15 -4.83 -31.22
N GLU A 844 -31.72 -3.92 -30.40
CA GLU A 844 -32.53 -4.26 -29.21
C GLU A 844 -33.72 -5.19 -29.52
N MET A 845 -34.37 -5.02 -30.68
CA MET A 845 -35.48 -5.90 -31.07
C MET A 845 -35.01 -7.25 -31.59
N SER A 846 -33.74 -7.37 -32.02
CA SER A 846 -33.15 -8.61 -32.54
C SER A 846 -32.55 -9.49 -31.45
N ASP A 847 -31.95 -8.90 -30.41
CA ASP A 847 -31.57 -9.59 -29.17
C ASP A 847 -32.10 -8.79 -27.94
N PRO A 848 -33.28 -9.14 -27.40
CA PRO A 848 -33.92 -8.41 -26.30
C PRO A 848 -33.13 -8.37 -24.98
N GLU A 849 -32.03 -9.11 -24.87
CA GLU A 849 -31.12 -9.01 -23.72
C GLU A 849 -30.25 -7.74 -23.73
N LEU A 850 -30.11 -7.06 -24.88
CA LEU A 850 -29.36 -5.80 -25.00
C LEU A 850 -30.17 -4.56 -24.58
N ASP A 851 -31.50 -4.70 -24.45
CA ASP A 851 -32.40 -3.66 -23.97
C ASP A 851 -32.31 -3.53 -22.44
N TYR A 852 -31.35 -2.74 -21.97
CA TYR A 852 -31.10 -2.47 -20.56
C TYR A 852 -32.37 -2.12 -19.77
N GLN A 853 -33.25 -1.31 -20.36
CA GLN A 853 -34.48 -0.88 -19.69
C GLN A 853 -35.49 -2.03 -19.56
N LEU A 854 -35.66 -2.88 -20.58
CA LEU A 854 -36.47 -4.09 -20.48
C LEU A 854 -35.88 -5.07 -19.45
N MET A 855 -34.60 -5.40 -19.59
CA MET A 855 -33.93 -6.40 -18.76
C MET A 855 -33.92 -6.02 -17.28
N ARG A 856 -33.72 -4.72 -16.97
CA ARG A 856 -33.81 -4.22 -15.61
C ARG A 856 -35.23 -4.19 -15.07
N VAL A 857 -36.18 -3.57 -15.78
CA VAL A 857 -37.57 -3.41 -15.28
C VAL A 857 -38.29 -4.75 -15.18
N CYS A 858 -37.95 -5.72 -16.03
CA CYS A 858 -38.48 -7.08 -15.98
C CYS A 858 -37.58 -8.10 -15.27
N LYS A 859 -36.45 -7.74 -14.64
CA LYS A 859 -35.45 -8.66 -14.05
C LYS A 859 -36.07 -9.78 -13.19
N GLN A 860 -37.01 -9.42 -12.31
CA GLN A 860 -37.72 -10.39 -11.47
C GLN A 860 -38.74 -11.26 -12.24
N MET A 861 -39.35 -10.72 -13.29
CA MET A 861 -40.36 -11.43 -14.09
C MET A 861 -39.70 -12.42 -15.06
N ILE A 862 -38.55 -12.04 -15.65
CA ILE A 862 -37.71 -12.92 -16.46
C ILE A 862 -37.25 -14.12 -15.60
N LYS A 863 -36.71 -13.86 -14.40
CA LYS A 863 -36.33 -14.91 -13.44
C LYS A 863 -37.50 -15.77 -12.91
N ARG A 864 -38.76 -15.37 -13.13
CA ARG A 864 -39.96 -16.10 -12.68
C ARG A 864 -40.66 -16.88 -13.79
N PHE A 865 -40.66 -16.38 -15.02
CA PHE A 865 -41.43 -16.94 -16.13
C PHE A 865 -40.58 -17.44 -17.30
N CYS A 866 -39.32 -17.01 -17.42
CA CYS A 866 -38.49 -17.17 -18.63
C CYS A 866 -37.11 -17.76 -18.34
N THR A 867 -36.94 -18.55 -17.27
CA THR A 867 -35.66 -19.14 -16.84
C THR A 867 -35.05 -20.11 -17.83
N GLU A 868 -35.84 -20.68 -18.74
CA GLU A 868 -35.43 -21.61 -19.80
C GLU A 868 -35.59 -21.01 -21.21
N ALA A 869 -35.91 -19.72 -21.30
CA ALA A 869 -36.05 -19.05 -22.60
C ALA A 869 -34.66 -18.76 -23.20
N ASP A 870 -34.48 -19.05 -24.49
CA ASP A 870 -33.37 -18.52 -25.27
C ASP A 870 -33.47 -16.98 -25.33
N THR A 871 -32.32 -16.32 -25.19
CA THR A 871 -32.03 -14.88 -25.37
C THR A 871 -33.04 -14.15 -26.27
N ARG A 872 -33.11 -14.54 -27.54
CA ARG A 872 -33.94 -13.97 -28.62
C ARG A 872 -35.45 -14.09 -28.39
N ASN A 873 -35.87 -14.96 -27.47
CA ASN A 873 -37.25 -15.28 -27.15
C ASN A 873 -37.72 -14.70 -25.81
N VAL A 874 -36.85 -14.04 -25.03
CA VAL A 874 -37.20 -13.46 -23.71
C VAL A 874 -38.41 -12.52 -23.81
N LEU A 875 -38.42 -11.60 -24.78
CA LEU A 875 -39.56 -10.69 -24.99
C LEU A 875 -40.85 -11.44 -25.40
N GLN A 876 -40.76 -12.54 -26.14
CA GLN A 876 -41.93 -13.35 -26.53
C GLN A 876 -42.47 -14.16 -25.34
N CYS A 877 -41.60 -14.70 -24.48
CA CYS A 877 -41.98 -15.32 -23.21
C CYS A 877 -42.68 -14.30 -22.27
N LEU A 878 -42.14 -13.08 -22.17
CA LEU A 878 -42.76 -11.99 -21.42
C LEU A 878 -44.12 -11.57 -22.02
N LYS A 879 -44.26 -11.50 -23.35
CA LYS A 879 -45.56 -11.25 -24.03
C LYS A 879 -46.61 -12.32 -23.68
N GLN A 880 -46.25 -13.60 -23.70
CA GLN A 880 -47.15 -14.70 -23.31
C GLN A 880 -47.64 -14.55 -21.87
N ASN A 881 -46.74 -14.16 -20.94
CA ASN A 881 -47.05 -14.00 -19.52
C ASN A 881 -47.62 -12.62 -19.13
N LYS A 882 -47.69 -11.64 -20.05
CA LYS A 882 -48.15 -10.24 -19.84
C LYS A 882 -49.47 -10.10 -19.10
N ASN A 883 -50.35 -11.10 -19.17
CA ASN A 883 -51.69 -11.07 -18.56
C ASN A 883 -51.84 -11.82 -17.23
N SER A 884 -50.76 -12.47 -16.74
CA SER A 884 -50.71 -13.06 -15.41
C SER A 884 -50.95 -12.02 -14.31
N GLU A 885 -51.58 -12.43 -13.21
CA GLU A 885 -51.82 -11.56 -12.05
C GLU A 885 -50.56 -11.40 -11.18
N LEU A 886 -49.57 -12.28 -11.40
CA LEU A 886 -48.24 -12.24 -10.80
C LEU A 886 -47.22 -11.44 -11.65
N MET A 887 -47.66 -10.76 -12.71
CA MET A 887 -46.83 -9.91 -13.57
C MET A 887 -46.76 -8.48 -12.99
N ASP A 888 -45.54 -7.98 -12.76
CA ASP A 888 -45.31 -6.63 -12.25
C ASP A 888 -45.90 -5.55 -13.18
N PRO A 889 -46.61 -4.51 -12.65
CA PRO A 889 -47.21 -3.46 -13.46
C PRO A 889 -46.23 -2.64 -14.32
N LYS A 890 -45.01 -2.39 -13.85
CA LYS A 890 -43.99 -1.63 -14.61
C LYS A 890 -43.41 -2.49 -15.74
N CYS A 891 -43.10 -3.75 -15.46
CA CYS A 891 -42.71 -4.72 -16.50
C CYS A 891 -43.83 -4.89 -17.54
N LYS A 892 -45.10 -4.98 -17.12
CA LYS A 892 -46.26 -5.02 -18.02
C LYS A 892 -46.37 -3.79 -18.92
N GLN A 893 -46.09 -2.60 -18.40
CA GLN A 893 -45.99 -1.37 -19.20
C GLN A 893 -44.82 -1.44 -20.19
N MET A 894 -43.64 -1.91 -19.75
CA MET A 894 -42.44 -2.03 -20.60
C MET A 894 -42.62 -3.01 -21.76
N ILE A 895 -43.14 -4.21 -21.49
CA ILE A 895 -43.52 -5.20 -22.52
C ILE A 895 -44.48 -4.56 -23.53
N THR A 896 -45.42 -3.75 -23.05
CA THR A 896 -46.36 -3.03 -23.94
C THR A 896 -45.64 -1.96 -24.77
N LYS A 897 -44.75 -1.15 -24.19
CA LYS A 897 -43.94 -0.16 -24.93
C LYS A 897 -43.15 -0.83 -26.05
N ARG A 898 -42.50 -1.97 -25.79
CA ARG A 898 -41.77 -2.73 -26.82
C ARG A 898 -42.68 -3.37 -27.86
N GLN A 899 -43.81 -3.95 -27.46
CA GLN A 899 -44.83 -4.51 -28.37
C GLN A 899 -45.43 -3.45 -29.31
N ILE A 900 -45.55 -2.19 -28.87
CA ILE A 900 -45.91 -1.05 -29.74
C ILE A 900 -44.79 -0.80 -30.76
N THR A 901 -43.54 -0.68 -30.29
CA THR A 901 -42.37 -0.39 -31.14
C THR A 901 -42.12 -1.46 -32.21
N GLN A 902 -42.31 -2.75 -31.89
CA GLN A 902 -42.28 -3.84 -32.89
C GLN A 902 -43.29 -3.62 -34.03
N ASN A 903 -44.39 -2.92 -33.78
CA ASN A 903 -45.45 -2.71 -34.75
C ASN A 903 -45.36 -1.34 -35.46
N THR A 904 -44.34 -0.51 -35.15
CA THR A 904 -44.10 0.77 -35.84
C THR A 904 -43.23 0.66 -37.10
N ASP A 905 -42.46 -0.40 -37.29
CA ASP A 905 -41.76 -0.69 -38.55
C ASP A 905 -41.53 -2.21 -38.67
N TYR A 906 -41.61 -2.77 -39.88
CA TYR A 906 -41.44 -4.22 -40.06
C TYR A 906 -40.00 -4.69 -39.78
N ARG A 907 -39.01 -3.80 -39.85
CA ARG A 907 -37.60 -4.09 -39.49
C ARG A 907 -37.44 -4.33 -37.98
N LEU A 908 -38.25 -3.65 -37.16
CA LEU A 908 -38.26 -3.74 -35.70
C LEU A 908 -39.04 -4.97 -35.17
N ASN A 909 -39.52 -5.84 -36.06
CA ASN A 909 -40.12 -7.13 -35.69
C ASN A 909 -39.38 -8.26 -36.43
N PRO A 910 -38.34 -8.88 -35.83
CA PRO A 910 -37.53 -9.89 -36.51
C PRO A 910 -38.32 -11.17 -36.82
N VAL A 911 -39.33 -11.51 -36.02
CA VAL A 911 -40.21 -12.67 -36.25
C VAL A 911 -41.01 -12.46 -37.53
N LEU A 912 -41.67 -11.30 -37.66
CA LEU A 912 -42.40 -10.91 -38.87
C LEU A 912 -41.46 -10.80 -40.08
N ARG A 913 -40.30 -10.17 -39.93
CA ARG A 913 -39.30 -10.01 -41.00
C ARG A 913 -38.79 -11.35 -41.52
N LYS A 914 -38.49 -12.32 -40.65
CA LYS A 914 -38.08 -13.68 -41.06
C LYS A 914 -39.26 -14.46 -41.65
N ALA A 915 -40.44 -14.39 -41.05
CA ALA A 915 -41.62 -15.13 -41.52
C ALA A 915 -42.14 -14.63 -42.88
N CYS A 916 -42.09 -13.31 -43.13
CA CYS A 916 -42.67 -12.62 -44.29
C CYS A 916 -41.65 -12.16 -45.34
N HIS A 917 -40.38 -12.56 -45.22
CA HIS A 917 -39.26 -12.11 -46.07
C HIS A 917 -39.58 -12.06 -47.57
N ALA A 918 -40.22 -13.12 -48.10
CA ALA A 918 -40.55 -13.23 -49.53
C ALA A 918 -41.88 -12.55 -49.93
N ASP A 919 -42.81 -12.38 -48.99
CA ASP A 919 -44.13 -11.80 -49.25
C ASP A 919 -44.16 -10.28 -49.03
N ILE A 920 -43.22 -9.69 -48.27
CA ILE A 920 -43.08 -8.23 -48.08
C ILE A 920 -42.81 -7.49 -49.40
N PRO A 921 -41.77 -7.82 -50.20
CA PRO A 921 -41.55 -7.17 -51.49
C PRO A 921 -42.75 -7.40 -52.43
N LYS A 922 -43.16 -8.66 -52.56
CA LYS A 922 -44.24 -9.13 -53.45
C LYS A 922 -45.58 -8.43 -53.24
N PHE A 923 -45.97 -8.10 -52.00
CA PHE A 923 -47.27 -7.48 -51.71
C PHE A 923 -47.20 -5.99 -51.39
N CYS A 924 -46.05 -5.48 -50.94
CA CYS A 924 -45.90 -4.11 -50.43
C CYS A 924 -44.85 -3.28 -51.17
N GLN A 925 -44.35 -3.70 -52.34
CA GLN A 925 -43.37 -2.95 -53.14
C GLN A 925 -43.75 -1.48 -53.37
N ALA A 926 -45.03 -1.16 -53.55
CA ALA A 926 -45.50 0.21 -53.74
C ALA A 926 -45.24 1.12 -52.52
N VAL A 927 -45.22 0.56 -51.30
CA VAL A 927 -44.84 1.26 -50.06
C VAL A 927 -43.33 1.38 -49.96
N LEU A 928 -42.60 0.30 -50.26
CA LEU A 928 -41.13 0.28 -50.22
C LEU A 928 -40.53 1.30 -51.21
N ASN A 929 -41.07 1.39 -52.43
CA ASN A 929 -40.63 2.33 -53.46
C ASN A 929 -40.94 3.81 -53.16
N GLN A 930 -41.73 4.11 -52.13
CA GLN A 930 -42.06 5.49 -51.72
C GLN A 930 -41.16 6.00 -50.58
N ALA A 931 -40.22 5.19 -50.11
CA ALA A 931 -39.36 5.48 -48.97
C ALA A 931 -37.87 5.40 -49.34
N SER A 932 -37.04 6.17 -48.65
CA SER A 932 -35.59 5.94 -48.63
C SER A 932 -35.26 4.83 -47.63
N GLU A 933 -34.15 4.11 -47.84
CA GLU A 933 -33.75 2.99 -46.97
C GLU A 933 -33.65 3.39 -45.48
N ASP A 934 -33.16 4.60 -45.19
CA ASP A 934 -33.02 5.13 -43.83
C ASP A 934 -34.31 5.76 -43.24
N SER A 935 -35.43 5.79 -43.96
CA SER A 935 -36.69 6.38 -43.44
C SER A 935 -37.58 5.35 -42.73
N GLU A 936 -38.12 5.70 -41.55
CA GLU A 936 -39.11 4.87 -40.84
C GLU A 936 -40.42 4.78 -41.62
N LEU A 937 -40.99 3.57 -41.74
CA LEU A 937 -42.19 3.32 -42.55
C LEU A 937 -43.51 3.47 -41.79
N GLU A 938 -43.48 3.96 -40.54
CA GLU A 938 -44.65 4.21 -39.65
C GLU A 938 -45.78 3.15 -39.73
N GLY A 939 -45.40 1.87 -39.70
CA GLY A 939 -46.32 0.73 -39.74
C GLY A 939 -46.99 0.47 -41.09
N GLN A 940 -46.69 1.22 -42.15
CA GLN A 940 -47.34 1.11 -43.46
C GLN A 940 -47.17 -0.28 -44.10
N VAL A 941 -45.99 -0.91 -43.98
CA VAL A 941 -45.78 -2.29 -44.45
C VAL A 941 -46.60 -3.29 -43.63
N VAL A 942 -46.66 -3.13 -42.30
CA VAL A 942 -47.48 -3.98 -41.42
C VAL A 942 -48.98 -3.84 -41.75
N ALA A 943 -49.44 -2.62 -42.01
CA ALA A 943 -50.81 -2.34 -42.46
C ALA A 943 -51.09 -2.92 -43.85
N CYS A 944 -50.15 -2.83 -44.78
CA CYS A 944 -50.21 -3.44 -46.11
C CYS A 944 -50.32 -4.97 -46.03
N LEU A 945 -49.48 -5.64 -45.23
CA LEU A 945 -49.56 -7.08 -45.01
C LEU A 945 -50.91 -7.49 -44.41
N LYS A 946 -51.38 -6.81 -43.35
CA LYS A 946 -52.71 -7.02 -42.75
C LYS A 946 -53.81 -6.95 -43.82
N LEU A 947 -53.86 -5.85 -44.59
CA LEU A 947 -54.83 -5.66 -45.66
C LEU A 947 -54.74 -6.75 -46.74
N LYS A 948 -53.54 -7.11 -47.20
CA LYS A 948 -53.34 -8.05 -48.31
C LYS A 948 -53.64 -9.51 -47.96
N TYR A 949 -53.39 -9.95 -46.72
CA TYR A 949 -53.85 -11.27 -46.28
C TYR A 949 -55.36 -11.31 -46.02
N THR A 950 -55.98 -10.23 -45.51
CA THR A 950 -57.45 -10.17 -45.41
C THR A 950 -58.12 -10.16 -46.79
N ASP A 951 -57.59 -9.42 -47.77
CA ASP A 951 -58.04 -9.41 -49.18
C ASP A 951 -57.89 -10.80 -49.85
N GLN A 952 -56.81 -11.54 -49.56
CA GLN A 952 -56.68 -12.93 -50.01
C GLN A 952 -57.69 -13.86 -49.33
N ILE A 953 -57.93 -13.71 -48.02
CA ILE A 953 -58.87 -14.54 -47.26
C ILE A 953 -60.32 -14.30 -47.73
N SER A 954 -60.71 -13.04 -48.02
CA SER A 954 -62.06 -12.74 -48.52
C SER A 954 -62.29 -13.27 -49.93
N ARG A 955 -61.30 -13.16 -50.84
CA ARG A 955 -61.38 -13.72 -52.20
C ARG A 955 -61.44 -15.25 -52.24
N LEU A 956 -60.87 -15.94 -51.26
CA LEU A 956 -60.82 -17.40 -51.22
C LEU A 956 -62.13 -18.08 -50.81
N CYS A 957 -63.11 -17.32 -50.31
CA CYS A 957 -64.47 -17.78 -49.97
C CYS A 957 -65.52 -16.68 -50.29
N ALA A 958 -65.38 -16.01 -51.42
CA ALA A 958 -66.18 -14.82 -51.74
C ALA A 958 -67.66 -15.14 -52.02
N GLU A 959 -67.93 -16.30 -52.63
CA GLU A 959 -69.30 -16.75 -52.95
C GLU A 959 -70.02 -17.23 -51.68
N GLU A 960 -69.32 -17.98 -50.82
CA GLU A 960 -69.83 -18.47 -49.53
C GLU A 960 -70.01 -17.33 -48.52
N ALA A 961 -69.19 -16.27 -48.59
CA ALA A 961 -69.35 -15.08 -47.74
C ALA A 961 -70.54 -14.20 -48.14
N ALA A 962 -70.99 -14.27 -49.40
CA ALA A 962 -72.21 -13.59 -49.86
C ALA A 962 -73.49 -14.39 -49.52
N ALA A 963 -73.39 -15.71 -49.35
CA ALA A 963 -74.48 -16.58 -48.92
C ALA A 963 -74.73 -16.47 -47.40
N GLN A 964 -75.47 -15.44 -47.00
CA GLN A 964 -75.48 -14.90 -45.63
C GLN A 964 -76.16 -15.77 -44.52
N GLU A 965 -76.40 -17.06 -44.73
CA GLU A 965 -77.29 -17.88 -43.86
C GLU A 965 -76.65 -19.05 -43.09
N GLN A 966 -75.46 -19.55 -43.44
CA GLN A 966 -74.83 -20.67 -42.68
C GLN A 966 -73.34 -20.47 -42.40
N SER A 967 -73.02 -20.15 -41.14
CA SER A 967 -71.65 -19.96 -40.64
C SER A 967 -70.71 -21.16 -40.86
N GLY A 968 -71.27 -22.38 -40.88
CA GLY A 968 -70.52 -23.61 -41.13
C GLY A 968 -69.94 -23.72 -42.53
N GLN A 969 -70.64 -23.24 -43.58
CA GLN A 969 -70.14 -23.34 -44.96
C GLN A 969 -68.92 -22.44 -45.19
N VAL A 970 -68.97 -21.19 -44.67
CA VAL A 970 -67.81 -20.29 -44.68
C VAL A 970 -66.64 -20.89 -43.90
N GLN A 971 -66.89 -21.56 -42.78
CA GLN A 971 -65.86 -22.23 -41.99
C GLN A 971 -65.24 -23.44 -42.73
N GLU A 972 -66.04 -24.23 -43.45
CA GLU A 972 -65.56 -25.37 -44.26
C GLU A 972 -64.76 -24.90 -45.49
N CYS A 973 -65.24 -23.87 -46.21
CA CYS A 973 -64.50 -23.24 -47.30
C CYS A 973 -63.15 -22.71 -46.81
N LEU A 974 -63.13 -21.93 -45.71
CA LEU A 974 -61.90 -21.42 -45.13
C LEU A 974 -60.95 -22.57 -44.79
N LYS A 975 -61.43 -23.61 -44.11
CA LYS A 975 -60.64 -24.79 -43.72
C LYS A 975 -60.03 -25.53 -44.92
N TYR A 976 -60.72 -25.63 -46.05
CA TYR A 976 -60.21 -26.29 -47.26
C TYR A 976 -59.29 -25.38 -48.09
N ASN A 977 -59.63 -24.09 -48.27
CA ASN A 977 -58.88 -23.17 -49.10
C ASN A 977 -57.66 -22.54 -48.39
N LEU A 978 -57.64 -22.45 -47.05
CA LEU A 978 -56.45 -21.99 -46.31
C LEU A 978 -55.23 -22.89 -46.54
N LEU A 979 -55.44 -24.19 -46.73
CA LEU A 979 -54.40 -25.20 -46.95
C LEU A 979 -53.70 -25.05 -48.32
N LYS A 980 -54.27 -24.25 -49.24
CA LYS A 980 -53.70 -24.00 -50.58
C LYS A 980 -52.70 -22.83 -50.60
N ILE A 981 -52.60 -22.05 -49.52
CA ILE A 981 -51.69 -20.90 -49.43
C ILE A 981 -50.27 -21.36 -49.07
N LYS A 982 -49.34 -21.25 -50.02
CA LYS A 982 -47.99 -21.86 -49.92
C LYS A 982 -47.04 -21.25 -48.87
N GLN A 983 -47.30 -20.06 -48.32
CA GLN A 983 -46.51 -19.45 -47.24
C GLN A 983 -47.33 -19.37 -45.96
N ASP A 984 -47.33 -20.47 -45.20
CA ASP A 984 -48.17 -20.63 -44.02
C ASP A 984 -47.54 -20.06 -42.73
N THR A 985 -46.31 -19.53 -42.79
CA THR A 985 -45.58 -18.89 -41.68
C THR A 985 -45.95 -17.41 -41.52
N CYS A 986 -45.71 -16.58 -42.55
CA CYS A 986 -46.05 -15.14 -42.52
C CYS A 986 -47.53 -14.91 -42.15
N LYS A 987 -48.41 -15.69 -42.80
CA LYS A 987 -49.85 -15.71 -42.56
C LYS A 987 -50.22 -15.96 -41.09
N LYS A 988 -49.55 -16.89 -40.40
CA LYS A 988 -49.76 -17.14 -38.96
C LYS A 988 -49.33 -15.94 -38.13
N GLU A 989 -48.20 -15.32 -38.45
CA GLU A 989 -47.72 -14.17 -37.68
C GLU A 989 -48.58 -12.92 -37.89
N VAL A 990 -49.03 -12.63 -39.11
CA VAL A 990 -50.00 -11.55 -39.36
C VAL A 990 -51.34 -11.81 -38.64
N LEU A 991 -51.80 -13.06 -38.57
CA LEU A 991 -52.98 -13.44 -37.77
C LEU A 991 -52.73 -13.29 -36.25
N ASN A 992 -51.54 -13.61 -35.75
CA ASN A 992 -51.14 -13.37 -34.35
C ASN A 992 -51.16 -11.86 -34.04
N MET A 993 -50.58 -11.02 -34.89
CA MET A 993 -50.63 -9.57 -34.74
C MET A 993 -52.07 -9.02 -34.75
N LEU A 994 -52.97 -9.65 -35.52
CA LEU A 994 -54.40 -9.31 -35.49
C LEU A 994 -55.08 -9.75 -34.18
N LYS A 995 -54.80 -10.95 -33.66
CA LYS A 995 -55.23 -11.38 -32.31
C LYS A 995 -54.74 -10.39 -31.23
N GLU A 996 -53.44 -10.05 -31.24
CA GLU A 996 -52.83 -9.13 -30.27
C GLU A 996 -53.46 -7.73 -30.33
N SER A 997 -53.68 -7.18 -31.52
CA SER A 997 -54.30 -5.85 -31.71
C SER A 997 -55.73 -5.73 -31.14
N LYS A 998 -56.49 -6.83 -31.10
CA LYS A 998 -57.83 -6.87 -30.49
C LYS A 998 -57.77 -6.81 -28.97
N ALA A 999 -56.71 -7.36 -28.37
CA ALA A 999 -56.56 -7.46 -26.92
C ALA A 999 -56.03 -6.18 -26.24
N ASP A 1000 -55.41 -5.28 -27.01
CA ASP A 1000 -54.81 -4.04 -26.47
C ASP A 1000 -54.62 -3.00 -27.59
N ILE A 1001 -55.38 -1.89 -27.59
CA ILE A 1001 -55.44 -0.96 -28.74
C ILE A 1001 -54.10 -0.33 -29.11
N PHE A 1002 -53.24 -0.07 -28.12
CA PHE A 1002 -51.91 0.51 -28.32
C PHE A 1002 -51.04 -0.33 -29.27
N VAL A 1003 -51.25 -1.65 -29.30
CA VAL A 1003 -50.50 -2.60 -30.14
C VAL A 1003 -50.80 -2.42 -31.64
N ASP A 1004 -51.83 -1.67 -32.02
CA ASP A 1004 -52.02 -1.16 -33.38
C ASP A 1004 -51.83 0.37 -33.40
N PRO A 1005 -50.60 0.88 -33.56
CA PRO A 1005 -50.30 2.32 -33.44
C PRO A 1005 -51.05 3.18 -34.45
N VAL A 1006 -51.48 2.63 -35.59
CA VAL A 1006 -52.29 3.31 -36.60
C VAL A 1006 -53.74 3.49 -36.12
N LEU A 1007 -54.35 2.46 -35.52
CA LEU A 1007 -55.67 2.58 -34.91
C LEU A 1007 -55.62 3.47 -33.66
N HIS A 1008 -54.61 3.31 -32.80
CA HIS A 1008 -54.47 4.10 -31.58
C HIS A 1008 -54.30 5.59 -31.88
N THR A 1009 -53.45 5.98 -32.85
CA THR A 1009 -53.30 7.40 -33.22
C THR A 1009 -54.58 7.98 -33.83
N ALA A 1010 -55.29 7.22 -34.68
CA ALA A 1010 -56.58 7.64 -35.24
C ALA A 1010 -57.67 7.84 -34.16
N CYS A 1011 -57.68 7.02 -33.10
CA CYS A 1011 -58.67 7.05 -32.03
C CYS A 1011 -58.22 7.74 -30.72
N ALA A 1012 -57.05 8.38 -30.68
CA ALA A 1012 -56.46 8.90 -29.44
C ALA A 1012 -57.34 9.95 -28.73
N LEU A 1013 -58.01 10.81 -29.50
CA LEU A 1013 -58.95 11.80 -28.98
C LEU A 1013 -60.25 11.15 -28.49
N ASP A 1014 -60.80 10.22 -29.26
CA ASP A 1014 -62.03 9.50 -28.89
C ASP A 1014 -61.85 8.65 -27.63
N LEU A 1015 -60.69 7.99 -27.46
CA LEU A 1015 -60.31 7.32 -26.22
C LEU A 1015 -60.33 8.27 -25.02
N LYS A 1016 -59.79 9.49 -25.19
CA LYS A 1016 -59.73 10.51 -24.14
C LYS A 1016 -61.09 11.13 -23.82
N HIS A 1017 -62.02 11.19 -24.78
CA HIS A 1017 -63.35 11.77 -24.57
C HIS A 1017 -64.44 10.76 -24.15
N HIS A 1018 -64.32 9.49 -24.56
CA HIS A 1018 -65.36 8.48 -24.34
C HIS A 1018 -64.91 7.30 -23.47
N CYS A 1019 -63.62 6.96 -23.45
CA CYS A 1019 -63.10 5.78 -22.75
C CYS A 1019 -62.11 6.10 -21.61
N ALA A 1020 -62.01 7.37 -21.18
CA ALA A 1020 -60.98 7.85 -20.26
C ALA A 1020 -60.93 7.14 -18.90
N ALA A 1021 -62.07 6.69 -18.37
CA ALA A 1021 -62.15 5.98 -17.10
C ALA A 1021 -61.79 4.48 -17.21
N ILE A 1022 -61.55 3.96 -18.41
CA ILE A 1022 -61.41 2.52 -18.66
C ILE A 1022 -59.92 2.15 -18.74
N PRO A 1023 -59.39 1.30 -17.83
CA PRO A 1023 -57.98 0.96 -17.80
C PRO A 1023 -57.56 0.08 -19.00
N PRO A 1024 -56.36 0.29 -19.56
CA PRO A 1024 -55.88 -0.36 -20.78
C PRO A 1024 -55.67 -1.88 -20.62
N GLY A 1025 -55.47 -2.59 -21.74
CA GLY A 1025 -55.37 -4.05 -21.79
C GLY A 1025 -56.66 -4.83 -21.46
N ARG A 1026 -56.58 -6.16 -21.56
CA ARG A 1026 -57.73 -7.11 -21.49
C ARG A 1026 -58.90 -6.70 -22.44
N GLY A 1027 -58.60 -6.06 -23.57
CA GLY A 1027 -59.56 -5.61 -24.58
C GLY A 1027 -60.46 -4.42 -24.18
N ARG A 1028 -60.43 -3.94 -22.93
CA ARG A 1028 -61.48 -3.09 -22.35
C ARG A 1028 -61.70 -1.76 -23.08
N GLN A 1029 -60.63 -1.05 -23.41
CA GLN A 1029 -60.73 0.18 -24.20
C GLN A 1029 -61.17 -0.07 -25.65
N MET A 1030 -60.90 -1.27 -26.19
CA MET A 1030 -61.42 -1.68 -27.50
C MET A 1030 -62.92 -1.95 -27.45
N SER A 1031 -63.41 -2.65 -26.42
CA SER A 1031 -64.84 -2.83 -26.18
C SER A 1031 -65.56 -1.49 -26.09
N CYS A 1032 -65.03 -0.54 -25.30
CA CYS A 1032 -65.57 0.82 -25.20
C CYS A 1032 -65.67 1.53 -26.56
N LEU A 1033 -64.64 1.47 -27.40
CA LEU A 1033 -64.69 2.07 -28.74
C LEU A 1033 -65.68 1.35 -29.67
N ILE A 1034 -65.82 0.03 -29.56
CA ILE A 1034 -66.80 -0.77 -30.32
C ILE A 1034 -68.24 -0.42 -29.87
N GLU A 1035 -68.48 -0.26 -28.57
CA GLU A 1035 -69.74 0.17 -27.99
C GLU A 1035 -70.06 1.63 -28.41
N ALA A 1036 -69.09 2.54 -28.33
CA ALA A 1036 -69.21 3.92 -28.79
C ALA A 1036 -69.38 4.07 -30.31
N LEU A 1037 -68.97 3.09 -31.10
CA LEU A 1037 -69.25 3.01 -32.54
C LEU A 1037 -70.68 2.53 -32.83
N GLN A 1038 -71.28 1.76 -31.91
CA GLN A 1038 -72.63 1.22 -32.03
C GLN A 1038 -73.71 2.15 -31.44
N ASP A 1039 -73.40 2.95 -30.41
CA ASP A 1039 -74.31 3.96 -29.89
C ASP A 1039 -74.49 5.14 -30.87
N LYS A 1040 -75.72 5.34 -31.32
CA LYS A 1040 -76.12 6.45 -32.20
C LYS A 1040 -75.97 7.84 -31.55
N ARG A 1041 -75.74 7.91 -30.23
CA ARG A 1041 -75.53 9.16 -29.48
C ARG A 1041 -74.07 9.62 -29.46
N ILE A 1042 -73.12 8.72 -29.72
CA ILE A 1042 -71.68 9.01 -29.70
C ILE A 1042 -71.19 9.19 -31.15
N ARG A 1043 -70.25 10.12 -31.35
CA ARG A 1043 -69.74 10.47 -32.67
C ARG A 1043 -68.21 10.53 -32.69
N LEU A 1044 -67.62 9.35 -32.79
CA LEU A 1044 -66.18 9.15 -33.02
C LEU A 1044 -65.68 9.98 -34.22
N GLN A 1045 -64.40 10.33 -34.21
CA GLN A 1045 -63.76 11.05 -35.32
C GLN A 1045 -63.84 10.24 -36.63
N PRO A 1046 -63.91 10.89 -37.81
CA PRO A 1046 -64.08 10.20 -39.09
C PRO A 1046 -63.01 9.13 -39.35
N GLU A 1047 -61.75 9.43 -39.02
CA GLU A 1047 -60.63 8.50 -39.24
C GLU A 1047 -60.62 7.38 -38.18
N CYS A 1048 -60.87 7.67 -36.89
CA CYS A 1048 -61.07 6.62 -35.88
C CYS A 1048 -62.19 5.66 -36.31
N LYS A 1049 -63.36 6.19 -36.63
CA LYS A 1049 -64.52 5.42 -37.07
C LYS A 1049 -64.17 4.50 -38.24
N LYS A 1050 -63.53 5.04 -39.29
CA LYS A 1050 -63.10 4.26 -40.45
C LYS A 1050 -62.12 3.15 -40.07
N ARG A 1051 -61.01 3.48 -39.41
CA ARG A 1051 -59.98 2.50 -39.03
C ARG A 1051 -60.49 1.43 -38.06
N LEU A 1052 -61.41 1.80 -37.17
CA LEU A 1052 -62.05 0.88 -36.24
C LEU A 1052 -63.01 -0.07 -36.97
N GLN A 1053 -63.78 0.41 -37.94
CA GLN A 1053 -64.61 -0.44 -38.80
C GLN A 1053 -63.74 -1.42 -39.62
N ASP A 1054 -62.68 -0.93 -40.27
CA ASP A 1054 -61.69 -1.77 -41.00
C ASP A 1054 -61.16 -2.91 -40.10
N ARG A 1055 -60.87 -2.61 -38.83
CA ARG A 1055 -60.29 -3.56 -37.86
C ARG A 1055 -61.29 -4.55 -37.28
N ILE A 1056 -62.52 -4.12 -37.00
CA ILE A 1056 -63.62 -5.02 -36.58
C ILE A 1056 -63.85 -6.09 -37.64
N GLU A 1057 -63.85 -5.71 -38.92
CA GLU A 1057 -63.98 -6.64 -40.04
C GLU A 1057 -62.82 -7.64 -40.08
N MET A 1058 -61.56 -7.16 -40.03
CA MET A 1058 -60.35 -8.01 -39.98
C MET A 1058 -60.36 -9.02 -38.82
N TRP A 1059 -60.76 -8.60 -37.61
CA TRP A 1059 -60.84 -9.50 -36.46
C TRP A 1059 -61.94 -10.56 -36.62
N SER A 1060 -63.02 -10.25 -37.34
CA SER A 1060 -64.09 -11.23 -37.61
C SER A 1060 -63.59 -12.39 -38.49
N TYR A 1061 -62.70 -12.12 -39.46
CA TYR A 1061 -62.05 -13.15 -40.27
C TYR A 1061 -60.98 -13.90 -39.49
N ALA A 1062 -60.13 -13.19 -38.73
CA ALA A 1062 -59.10 -13.84 -37.90
C ALA A 1062 -59.70 -14.82 -36.86
N ALA A 1063 -60.85 -14.48 -36.27
CA ALA A 1063 -61.55 -15.34 -35.32
C ALA A 1063 -62.14 -16.62 -35.96
N LYS A 1064 -62.58 -16.57 -37.23
CA LYS A 1064 -63.05 -17.74 -37.99
C LYS A 1064 -61.93 -18.70 -38.40
N VAL A 1065 -60.68 -18.27 -38.26
CA VAL A 1065 -59.48 -18.93 -38.80
C VAL A 1065 -58.52 -19.42 -37.69
N ALA A 1066 -58.69 -18.96 -36.45
CA ALA A 1066 -57.82 -19.33 -35.34
C ALA A 1066 -58.08 -20.76 -34.82
N PRO A 1067 -57.03 -21.54 -34.51
CA PRO A 1067 -57.18 -22.74 -33.68
C PRO A 1067 -57.55 -22.37 -32.24
N ALA A 1068 -58.30 -23.22 -31.55
CA ALA A 1068 -58.56 -23.06 -30.11
C ALA A 1068 -57.31 -23.45 -29.31
N GLU A 1069 -56.73 -22.48 -28.60
CA GLU A 1069 -55.51 -22.65 -27.80
C GLU A 1069 -55.81 -22.81 -26.29
N GLY A 1070 -57.02 -22.48 -25.84
CA GLY A 1070 -57.45 -22.59 -24.45
C GLY A 1070 -58.71 -23.44 -24.24
N PHE A 1071 -58.89 -24.01 -23.04
CA PHE A 1071 -60.03 -24.88 -22.71
C PHE A 1071 -61.39 -24.18 -22.89
N LEU A 1072 -61.48 -22.87 -22.61
CA LEU A 1072 -62.71 -22.10 -22.80
C LEU A 1072 -63.08 -21.95 -24.29
N ASP A 1073 -62.09 -21.66 -25.15
CA ASP A 1073 -62.29 -21.59 -26.61
C ASP A 1073 -62.61 -22.98 -27.18
N LEU A 1074 -61.99 -24.04 -26.64
CA LEU A 1074 -62.29 -25.42 -27.00
C LEU A 1074 -63.73 -25.80 -26.63
N VAL A 1075 -64.20 -25.42 -25.44
CA VAL A 1075 -65.61 -25.61 -25.02
C VAL A 1075 -66.55 -24.80 -25.93
N LEU A 1076 -66.21 -23.56 -26.29
CA LEU A 1076 -67.00 -22.76 -27.23
C LEU A 1076 -67.06 -23.39 -28.63
N GLN A 1077 -65.94 -23.89 -29.17
CA GLN A 1077 -65.91 -24.60 -30.46
C GLN A 1077 -66.67 -25.93 -30.40
N VAL A 1078 -66.55 -26.70 -29.31
CA VAL A 1078 -67.31 -27.95 -29.11
C VAL A 1078 -68.81 -27.68 -29.00
N MET A 1079 -69.23 -26.61 -28.33
CA MET A 1079 -70.64 -26.20 -28.20
C MET A 1079 -71.22 -25.56 -29.47
N ALA A 1080 -70.37 -24.96 -30.31
CA ALA A 1080 -70.74 -24.47 -31.64
C ALA A 1080 -70.79 -25.58 -32.71
N SER A 1081 -70.14 -26.73 -32.47
CA SER A 1081 -70.13 -27.85 -33.41
C SER A 1081 -71.54 -28.42 -33.66
N PRO A 1082 -71.90 -28.77 -34.92
CA PRO A 1082 -73.13 -29.53 -35.18
C PRO A 1082 -73.13 -30.92 -34.49
N SER A 1083 -71.95 -31.48 -34.20
CA SER A 1083 -71.80 -32.76 -33.49
C SER A 1083 -71.67 -32.64 -31.96
N LYS A 1084 -71.96 -31.46 -31.37
CA LYS A 1084 -71.80 -31.19 -29.92
C LYS A 1084 -72.39 -32.27 -29.01
N ASN A 1085 -73.60 -32.76 -29.32
CA ASN A 1085 -74.28 -33.79 -28.52
C ASN A 1085 -73.48 -35.10 -28.48
N TYR A 1086 -72.83 -35.49 -29.58
CA TYR A 1086 -71.98 -36.67 -29.66
C TYR A 1086 -70.69 -36.47 -28.87
N MET A 1087 -70.02 -35.32 -29.03
CA MET A 1087 -68.79 -35.00 -28.29
C MET A 1087 -69.02 -34.98 -26.78
N ILE A 1088 -70.13 -34.39 -26.31
CA ILE A 1088 -70.52 -34.34 -24.90
C ILE A 1088 -70.83 -35.75 -24.36
N LEU A 1089 -71.52 -36.59 -25.15
CA LEU A 1089 -71.82 -37.98 -24.78
C LEU A 1089 -70.54 -38.82 -24.61
N VAL A 1090 -69.58 -38.70 -25.54
CA VAL A 1090 -68.28 -39.39 -25.45
C VAL A 1090 -67.48 -38.92 -24.23
N LEU A 1091 -67.47 -37.61 -23.95
CA LEU A 1091 -66.85 -37.06 -22.74
C LEU A 1091 -67.49 -37.60 -21.46
N ALA A 1092 -68.82 -37.59 -21.36
CA ALA A 1092 -69.56 -38.12 -20.22
C ALA A 1092 -69.28 -39.62 -19.98
N LEU A 1093 -69.28 -40.43 -21.06
CA LEU A 1093 -68.92 -41.85 -20.99
C LEU A 1093 -67.48 -42.06 -20.51
N SER A 1094 -66.51 -41.25 -20.96
CA SER A 1094 -65.12 -41.35 -20.50
C SER A 1094 -64.96 -41.06 -19.01
N VAL A 1095 -65.68 -40.05 -18.49
CA VAL A 1095 -65.68 -39.70 -17.06
C VAL A 1095 -66.35 -40.81 -16.23
N CYS A 1096 -67.46 -41.38 -16.70
CA CYS A 1096 -68.11 -42.52 -16.05
C CYS A 1096 -67.19 -43.74 -15.99
N MET A 1097 -66.45 -44.05 -17.06
CA MET A 1097 -65.49 -45.16 -17.07
C MET A 1097 -64.32 -44.92 -16.09
N LEU A 1098 -63.76 -43.71 -16.05
CA LEU A 1098 -62.73 -43.33 -15.07
C LEU A 1098 -63.24 -43.45 -13.61
N PHE A 1099 -64.48 -43.03 -13.35
CA PHE A 1099 -65.10 -43.14 -12.02
C PHE A 1099 -65.32 -44.60 -11.61
N LEU A 1100 -65.77 -45.47 -12.53
CA LEU A 1100 -65.92 -46.91 -12.29
C LEU A 1100 -64.58 -47.60 -12.01
N VAL A 1101 -63.52 -47.27 -12.77
CA VAL A 1101 -62.15 -47.75 -12.51
C VAL A 1101 -61.67 -47.27 -11.14
N GLY A 1102 -61.87 -46.00 -10.79
CA GLY A 1102 -61.53 -45.45 -9.48
C GLY A 1102 -62.21 -46.17 -8.31
N LEU A 1103 -63.50 -46.50 -8.44
CA LEU A 1103 -64.25 -47.27 -7.43
C LEU A 1103 -63.76 -48.72 -7.28
N LEU A 1104 -63.33 -49.35 -8.37
CA LEU A 1104 -62.75 -50.69 -8.35
C LEU A 1104 -61.35 -50.70 -7.70
N CYS A 1105 -60.45 -49.83 -8.15
CA CYS A 1105 -59.10 -49.68 -7.59
C CYS A 1105 -59.14 -49.29 -6.10
N GLY A 1106 -60.06 -48.39 -5.71
CA GLY A 1106 -60.25 -47.96 -4.31
C GLY A 1106 -60.75 -49.05 -3.36
N ARG A 1107 -61.32 -50.16 -3.87
CA ARG A 1107 -61.65 -51.35 -3.07
C ARG A 1107 -60.48 -52.32 -2.92
N ILE A 1108 -59.58 -52.39 -3.91
CA ILE A 1108 -58.38 -53.23 -3.87
C ILE A 1108 -57.36 -52.64 -2.87
N THR A 1109 -57.05 -51.34 -2.98
CA THR A 1109 -56.09 -50.67 -2.08
C THR A 1109 -56.51 -50.76 -0.61
N LYS A 1110 -57.81 -50.66 -0.31
CA LYS A 1110 -58.35 -50.77 1.06
C LYS A 1110 -58.17 -52.15 1.72
N ARG A 1111 -57.91 -53.24 0.96
CA ARG A 1111 -57.47 -54.53 1.53
C ARG A 1111 -55.98 -54.51 1.84
N VAL A 1112 -55.15 -54.10 0.87
CA VAL A 1112 -53.67 -54.07 1.01
C VAL A 1112 -53.22 -53.18 2.17
N THR A 1113 -53.87 -52.03 2.39
CA THR A 1113 -53.55 -51.13 3.51
C THR A 1113 -53.94 -51.65 4.90
N ARG A 1114 -54.66 -52.77 5.02
CA ARG A 1114 -54.88 -53.44 6.31
C ARG A 1114 -53.72 -54.36 6.66
N GLU A 1115 -53.31 -55.24 5.74
CA GLU A 1115 -52.20 -56.18 5.98
C GLU A 1115 -50.84 -55.48 6.19
N LEU A 1116 -50.60 -54.34 5.54
CA LEU A 1116 -49.39 -53.53 5.80
C LEU A 1116 -49.38 -52.84 7.17
N LYS A 1117 -50.53 -52.65 7.83
CA LYS A 1117 -50.61 -51.86 9.07
C LYS A 1117 -50.22 -52.65 10.32
N ASP A 1118 -50.42 -53.97 10.30
CA ASP A 1118 -50.18 -54.85 11.46
C ASP A 1118 -48.70 -55.29 11.60
N ARG A 1119 -47.77 -54.74 10.81
CA ARG A 1119 -46.35 -55.14 10.81
C ARG A 1119 -45.32 -54.04 11.16
N LEU A 1120 -45.72 -52.78 11.37
CA LEU A 1120 -44.76 -51.67 11.51
C LEU A 1120 -45.09 -50.65 12.62
N GLN A 1121 -44.81 -51.02 13.87
CA GLN A 1121 -44.33 -50.16 14.98
C GLN A 1121 -43.99 -51.05 16.20
N PRO A 1122 -43.17 -50.62 17.18
CA PRO A 1122 -42.50 -49.32 17.30
C PRO A 1122 -40.97 -49.40 17.53
N LEU A 1123 -40.27 -48.29 17.29
CA LEU A 1123 -39.24 -47.70 18.17
C LEU A 1123 -38.82 -46.33 17.62
N GLY A 1124 -38.20 -45.47 18.42
CA GLY A 1124 -37.77 -44.13 17.97
C GLY A 1124 -37.15 -43.27 19.09
N ARG A 1125 -36.86 -42.00 18.74
CA ARG A 1125 -36.02 -41.01 19.48
C ARG A 1125 -34.50 -41.33 19.40
N GLN A 1126 -33.58 -40.35 19.47
CA GLN A 1126 -33.71 -38.94 19.88
C GLN A 1126 -32.58 -38.03 19.32
N LYS A 1127 -32.92 -36.80 18.88
CA LYS A 1127 -32.18 -35.48 18.98
C LYS A 1127 -30.67 -35.43 18.53
N LYS A 1128 -30.01 -34.26 18.31
CA LYS A 1128 -30.16 -32.89 18.86
C LYS A 1128 -29.32 -31.86 18.04
N SER A 1129 -29.80 -30.62 17.90
CA SER A 1129 -29.07 -29.41 17.41
C SER A 1129 -28.48 -29.48 15.98
N VAL A 1130 -28.23 -28.35 15.31
CA VAL A 1130 -28.37 -26.93 15.70
C VAL A 1130 -29.76 -26.38 15.35
#